data_AF-A0A914CS15-F1
#
_entry.id   AF-A0A914CS15-F1
#
_cell.length_a   1.000
_cell.length_b   1.000
_cell.length_c   1.000
_cell.angle_alpha   90.00
_cell.angle_beta   90.00
_cell.angle_gamma   90.00
#
_symmetry.space_group_name_H-M   'P 1'
#
loop_
_entity.id
_entity.type
_entity.pdbx_description
1 polymer ?
#
loop_
_entity_poly.entity_id
_entity_poly.type
_entity_poly.pdbx_seq_one_letter_code
_entity_poly.pdbx_strand_id
1 'polypeptide(L)'
;MYKLLIICSIFLYAYAEVSLNNFFPYGPSQGDASMIRSDDGSSPQIDISTNYRFFGLNQSFLWINVNGAISFKSVINVYTPSCAPVVGAFSMISPYWADVDIRTTGNIYYRESRNSNVLQQANMEIRNAFPEIDNVNMTWAYIITWYNVTYYPDTDPNENKTRNFFQCALATDERFSYAIFYYNQMLWTTGDASGGHGGLGGTPAQAGFDAGDGVHRFMINGSCQNDINTTLVTKSNVGKPGVWVFSVANSTIVAPPTRSTITSTKKIMTTPTTTVKTTPTTAKATPTTTAPISGLSNSDGTPCSCNKPTMWLDIIVAIDKSKSIGVGGLGSIGSQLATMFYGANIAQGGSGYYSRVALVLFSSDVKVLGDLKTYTSYNDLVKVFLNLEGYHNTTDIVVDIYSALDTAQNIFESQSDTSTRQARKVVLLFASSYNQIGGNDPKTIANQMNNSNVFIVTVDYKDVGGAATELLSQISTPFMNFTSADETNGADVFAEVDQALCFANCICPKSMQQVITYNATSGRQVYWSDCIIPYDSGSFAQFAQVACKEIGGSLVSLTTSAKADIVINLANQKISSKRFHIGLHRNVAKNLVWYGYNSTEYPLSAAYQNWAPGFNSGSAGDCVYTEKYDGRTWGWMTENCLGQNPYAYICQVRACDSTYGTCDCASWFNDPSCS
;
A
#
# COMPACT_ATOMS: atom_id res chain seq x y z
N MET A 1 -62.94 -28.42 26.88
CA MET A 1 -62.03 -28.42 25.72
C MET A 1 -61.92 -27.00 25.19
N TYR A 2 -60.92 -26.24 25.62
CA TYR A 2 -60.60 -24.93 25.02
C TYR A 2 -59.32 -25.09 24.20
N LYS A 3 -59.44 -24.87 22.89
CA LYS A 3 -58.31 -24.91 21.94
C LYS A 3 -57.41 -23.70 22.19
N LEU A 4 -56.15 -23.98 22.50
CA LEU A 4 -55.07 -23.00 22.60
C LEU A 4 -54.65 -22.61 21.17
N LEU A 5 -54.82 -21.34 20.81
CA LEU A 5 -54.28 -20.74 19.59
C LEU A 5 -52.86 -20.24 19.89
N ILE A 6 -51.85 -20.89 19.33
CA ILE A 6 -50.47 -20.41 19.32
C ILE A 6 -50.38 -19.30 18.26
N ILE A 7 -50.25 -18.06 18.70
CA ILE A 7 -49.88 -16.94 17.83
C ILE A 7 -48.37 -17.01 17.66
N CYS A 8 -47.93 -17.37 16.45
CA CYS A 8 -46.54 -17.28 16.03
C CYS A 8 -46.19 -15.80 15.87
N SER A 9 -45.49 -15.23 16.86
CA SER A 9 -44.91 -13.89 16.76
C SER A 9 -43.71 -13.96 15.81
N ILE A 10 -43.93 -13.64 14.54
CA ILE A 10 -42.85 -13.30 13.61
C ILE A 10 -42.27 -11.97 14.09
N PHE A 11 -41.11 -12.02 14.76
CA PHE A 11 -40.28 -10.83 14.93
C PHE A 11 -39.80 -10.41 13.54
N LEU A 12 -40.49 -9.43 12.94
CA LEU A 12 -39.94 -8.64 11.84
C LEU A 12 -38.75 -7.87 12.40
N TYR A 13 -37.53 -8.36 12.13
CA TYR A 13 -36.32 -7.56 12.29
C TYR A 13 -36.49 -6.31 11.42
N ALA A 14 -36.70 -5.14 12.03
CA ALA A 14 -36.58 -3.88 11.32
C ALA A 14 -35.14 -3.82 10.79
N TYR A 15 -34.99 -3.75 9.46
CA TYR A 15 -33.69 -3.63 8.81
C TYR A 15 -32.99 -2.38 9.35
N ALA A 16 -31.76 -2.56 9.81
CA ALA A 16 -30.94 -1.51 10.39
C ALA A 16 -30.31 -0.68 9.27
N GLU A 17 -31.11 0.07 8.51
CA GLU A 17 -30.67 0.92 7.41
C GLU A 17 -30.96 2.41 7.68
N VAL A 18 -30.17 3.33 7.09
CA VAL A 18 -30.44 4.76 7.20
C VAL A 18 -31.61 5.11 6.28
N SER A 19 -32.74 5.56 6.83
CA SER A 19 -33.87 6.04 6.01
C SER A 19 -33.41 7.14 5.05
N LEU A 20 -33.93 7.13 3.81
CA LEU A 20 -33.65 8.17 2.82
C LEU A 20 -33.99 9.59 3.30
N ASN A 21 -34.95 9.74 4.23
CA ASN A 21 -35.28 11.03 4.85
C ASN A 21 -34.18 11.54 5.81
N ASN A 22 -33.28 10.67 6.25
CA ASN A 22 -32.17 11.00 7.13
C ASN A 22 -30.85 11.24 6.37
N PHE A 23 -30.83 11.03 5.05
CA PHE A 23 -29.72 11.47 4.21
C PHE A 23 -29.61 12.99 4.27
N PHE A 24 -28.42 13.53 3.96
CA PHE A 24 -28.33 14.95 3.64
C PHE A 24 -29.31 15.25 2.50
N PRO A 25 -30.06 16.38 2.53
CA PRO A 25 -31.03 16.69 1.48
C PRO A 25 -30.39 16.54 0.09
N TYR A 26 -31.08 15.93 -0.87
CA TYR A 26 -30.54 15.68 -2.21
C TYR A 26 -31.61 15.77 -3.29
N GLY A 27 -31.17 15.80 -4.55
CA GLY A 27 -32.01 15.83 -5.74
C GLY A 27 -32.26 17.24 -6.27
N PRO A 28 -32.94 17.35 -7.44
CA PRO A 28 -33.09 18.62 -8.13
C PRO A 28 -33.82 19.71 -7.33
N SER A 29 -34.71 19.32 -6.40
CA SER A 29 -35.41 20.25 -5.52
C SER A 29 -34.48 20.94 -4.51
N GLN A 30 -33.29 20.39 -4.27
CA GLN A 30 -32.24 20.98 -3.43
C GLN A 30 -31.20 21.76 -4.25
N GLY A 31 -31.40 21.86 -5.57
CA GLY A 31 -30.46 22.51 -6.49
C GLY A 31 -29.31 21.61 -6.96
N ASP A 32 -29.42 20.29 -6.79
CA ASP A 32 -28.37 19.37 -7.23
C ASP A 32 -28.27 19.30 -8.75
N ALA A 33 -27.02 19.24 -9.23
CA ALA A 33 -26.75 18.77 -10.59
C ALA A 33 -27.02 17.26 -10.67
N SER A 34 -27.42 16.79 -11.85
CA SER A 34 -27.59 15.36 -12.13
C SER A 34 -26.49 14.89 -13.08
N MET A 35 -25.89 13.75 -12.78
CA MET A 35 -24.98 13.07 -13.69
C MET A 35 -25.70 12.71 -14.99
N ILE A 36 -24.98 12.82 -16.11
CA ILE A 36 -25.46 12.34 -17.40
C ILE A 36 -25.60 10.81 -17.31
N ARG A 37 -26.71 10.28 -17.82
CA ARG A 37 -26.94 8.84 -17.86
C ARG A 37 -25.91 8.17 -18.75
N SER A 38 -25.16 7.26 -18.17
CA SER A 38 -24.17 6.44 -18.84
C SER A 38 -24.00 5.12 -18.08
N ASP A 39 -23.27 4.23 -18.71
CA ASP A 39 -22.78 3.01 -18.08
C ASP A 39 -21.54 3.39 -17.26
N ASP A 40 -20.40 3.50 -17.94
CA ASP A 40 -19.22 4.18 -17.43
C ASP A 40 -19.24 5.67 -17.72
N GLY A 41 -18.84 6.46 -16.74
CA GLY A 41 -18.74 7.90 -16.92
C GLY A 41 -18.26 8.63 -15.68
N SER A 42 -17.93 9.90 -15.87
CA SER A 42 -17.59 10.82 -14.80
C SER A 42 -18.12 12.20 -15.11
N SER A 43 -18.32 13.01 -14.07
CA SER A 43 -18.57 14.45 -14.25
C SER A 43 -17.39 15.10 -14.99
N PRO A 44 -17.58 16.32 -15.53
CA PRO A 44 -16.45 17.21 -15.75
C PRO A 44 -15.66 17.44 -14.44
N GLN A 45 -14.46 18.04 -14.55
CA GLN A 45 -13.76 18.53 -13.37
C GLN A 45 -14.65 19.57 -12.68
N ILE A 46 -14.85 19.40 -11.38
CA ILE A 46 -15.60 20.33 -10.55
C ILE A 46 -14.59 21.05 -9.66
N ASP A 47 -14.39 22.34 -9.92
CA ASP A 47 -13.62 23.19 -9.02
C ASP A 47 -14.43 23.45 -7.75
N ILE A 48 -13.83 23.21 -6.59
CA ILE A 48 -14.48 23.45 -5.29
C ILE A 48 -14.03 24.78 -4.72
N SER A 49 -14.98 25.53 -4.16
CA SER A 49 -14.75 26.91 -3.70
C SER A 49 -14.07 27.00 -2.33
N THR A 50 -13.87 25.87 -1.66
CA THR A 50 -13.12 25.76 -0.41
C THR A 50 -12.18 24.56 -0.52
N ASN A 51 -10.91 24.72 -0.14
CA ASN A 51 -9.94 23.63 -0.18
C ASN A 51 -10.36 22.50 0.77
N TYR A 52 -10.40 21.29 0.23
CA TYR A 52 -10.68 20.08 1.00
C TYR A 52 -9.38 19.33 1.25
N ARG A 53 -9.01 19.09 2.52
CA ARG A 53 -7.81 18.31 2.83
C ARG A 53 -8.09 16.83 2.72
N PHE A 54 -7.25 16.13 1.96
CA PHE A 54 -7.31 14.69 1.78
C PHE A 54 -5.90 14.11 1.72
N PHE A 55 -5.58 13.17 2.61
CA PHE A 55 -4.23 12.58 2.74
C PHE A 55 -3.11 13.64 2.91
N GLY A 56 -3.37 14.69 3.69
CA GLY A 56 -2.42 15.78 3.93
C GLY A 56 -2.27 16.78 2.77
N LEU A 57 -2.95 16.56 1.65
CA LEU A 57 -2.93 17.43 0.48
C LEU A 57 -4.20 18.26 0.38
N ASN A 58 -4.07 19.52 -0.02
CA ASN A 58 -5.20 20.38 -0.33
C ASN A 58 -5.72 20.04 -1.73
N GLN A 59 -6.99 19.67 -1.81
CA GLN A 59 -7.71 19.45 -3.05
C GLN A 59 -8.53 20.71 -3.36
N SER A 60 -8.40 21.21 -4.59
CA SER A 60 -9.16 22.37 -5.07
C SER A 60 -10.15 22.01 -6.17
N PHE A 61 -10.20 20.73 -6.56
CA PHE A 61 -11.16 20.18 -7.53
C PHE A 61 -11.39 18.70 -7.26
N LEU A 62 -12.48 18.17 -7.81
CA LEU A 62 -12.83 16.75 -7.76
C LEU A 62 -13.55 16.30 -9.04
N TRP A 63 -13.63 14.99 -9.23
CA TRP A 63 -14.53 14.33 -10.17
C TRP A 63 -15.42 13.35 -9.44
N ILE A 64 -16.65 13.19 -9.94
CA ILE A 64 -17.60 12.20 -9.45
C ILE A 64 -17.72 11.13 -10.53
N ASN A 65 -17.58 9.87 -10.15
CA ASN A 65 -17.62 8.75 -11.07
C ASN A 65 -18.94 7.99 -10.92
N VAL A 66 -19.49 7.51 -12.04
CA VAL A 66 -20.75 6.77 -12.07
C VAL A 66 -20.67 5.52 -11.19
N ASN A 67 -19.53 4.83 -11.24
CA ASN A 67 -19.24 3.62 -10.49
C ASN A 67 -19.06 3.83 -8.99
N GLY A 68 -19.37 5.00 -8.41
CA GLY A 68 -19.44 5.15 -6.95
C GLY A 68 -18.14 5.57 -6.28
N ALA A 69 -17.28 6.28 -7.02
CA ALA A 69 -16.04 6.86 -6.54
C ALA A 69 -15.99 8.39 -6.77
N ILE A 70 -15.18 9.06 -5.97
CA ILE A 70 -14.87 10.50 -6.06
C ILE A 70 -13.35 10.60 -6.16
N SER A 71 -12.81 11.27 -7.18
CA SER A 71 -11.36 11.36 -7.36
C SER A 71 -10.86 12.81 -7.36
N PHE A 72 -9.59 12.98 -7.02
CA PHE A 72 -8.94 14.30 -6.91
C PHE A 72 -7.73 14.48 -7.84
N LYS A 73 -7.41 13.49 -8.67
CA LYS A 73 -6.28 13.54 -9.62
C LYS A 73 -6.74 13.53 -11.08
N SER A 74 -7.62 12.61 -11.44
CA SER A 74 -8.13 12.42 -12.79
C SER A 74 -9.45 11.66 -12.77
N VAL A 75 -10.13 11.61 -13.91
CA VAL A 75 -11.27 10.70 -14.11
C VAL A 75 -10.85 9.24 -13.87
N ILE A 76 -11.78 8.46 -13.35
CA ILE A 76 -11.66 7.00 -13.18
C ILE A 76 -12.32 6.33 -14.38
N ASN A 77 -11.56 5.53 -15.13
CA ASN A 77 -12.06 4.83 -16.33
C ASN A 77 -12.17 3.30 -16.13
N VAL A 78 -12.16 2.85 -14.87
CA VAL A 78 -12.20 1.44 -14.51
C VAL A 78 -13.49 1.19 -13.72
N TYR A 79 -14.24 0.18 -14.15
CA TYR A 79 -15.52 -0.22 -13.55
C TYR A 79 -15.38 -1.32 -12.52
N THR A 80 -14.50 -2.30 -12.76
CA THR A 80 -14.20 -3.34 -11.78
C THR A 80 -13.32 -2.80 -10.66
N PRO A 81 -13.78 -2.83 -9.40
CA PRO A 81 -13.01 -2.30 -8.29
C PRO A 81 -11.70 -3.05 -8.09
N SER A 82 -10.64 -2.32 -7.73
CA SER A 82 -9.40 -2.94 -7.29
C SER A 82 -9.40 -3.12 -5.79
N CYS A 83 -9.41 -4.38 -5.36
CA CYS A 83 -9.26 -4.74 -3.96
C CYS A 83 -7.82 -4.57 -3.45
N ALA A 84 -6.90 -4.25 -4.34
CA ALA A 84 -5.54 -3.85 -4.04
C ALA A 84 -5.33 -2.31 -4.15
N PRO A 85 -4.30 -1.76 -3.49
CA PRO A 85 -3.92 -0.35 -3.65
C PRO A 85 -3.60 0.01 -5.10
N VAL A 86 -4.15 1.11 -5.58
CA VAL A 86 -4.08 1.47 -7.00
C VAL A 86 -3.10 2.62 -7.22
N VAL A 87 -2.07 2.39 -8.02
CA VAL A 87 -1.04 3.42 -8.30
C VAL A 87 -1.53 4.36 -9.39
N GLY A 88 -1.32 5.66 -9.20
CA GLY A 88 -1.12 6.59 -10.32
C GLY A 88 -2.35 7.24 -10.95
N ALA A 89 -3.58 6.94 -10.54
CA ALA A 89 -4.78 7.65 -11.03
C ALA A 89 -5.90 7.84 -9.98
N PHE A 90 -5.67 7.40 -8.75
CA PHE A 90 -6.75 7.01 -7.84
C PHE A 90 -6.67 7.64 -6.45
N SER A 91 -6.20 8.89 -6.35
CA SER A 91 -6.48 9.65 -5.12
C SER A 91 -7.99 9.81 -5.03
N MET A 92 -8.65 8.93 -4.27
CA MET A 92 -10.09 8.73 -4.34
C MET A 92 -10.71 8.45 -2.97
N ILE A 93 -11.97 8.84 -2.87
CA ILE A 93 -12.91 8.41 -1.85
C ILE A 93 -13.89 7.48 -2.56
N SER A 94 -14.03 6.25 -2.11
CA SER A 94 -15.01 5.28 -2.63
C SER A 94 -16.07 5.00 -1.57
N PRO A 95 -17.21 5.72 -1.57
CA PRO A 95 -18.34 5.32 -0.75
C PRO A 95 -18.81 3.91 -1.12
N TYR A 96 -18.86 3.60 -2.42
CA TYR A 96 -19.21 2.28 -2.92
C TYR A 96 -18.77 2.12 -4.38
N TRP A 97 -17.50 1.84 -4.63
CA TRP A 97 -17.00 1.63 -5.99
C TRP A 97 -17.40 0.25 -6.50
N ALA A 98 -18.23 0.19 -7.53
CA ALA A 98 -18.68 -1.02 -8.22
C ALA A 98 -19.16 -0.68 -9.63
N ASP A 99 -19.33 -1.68 -10.48
CA ASP A 99 -19.78 -1.56 -11.88
C ASP A 99 -21.27 -1.15 -11.97
N VAL A 100 -21.52 0.15 -11.79
CA VAL A 100 -22.83 0.80 -11.72
C VAL A 100 -23.27 1.16 -13.13
N ASP A 101 -24.54 0.90 -13.43
CA ASP A 101 -25.15 1.34 -14.68
C ASP A 101 -26.39 2.20 -14.40
N ILE A 102 -26.42 3.40 -14.99
CA ILE A 102 -27.56 4.34 -14.88
C ILE A 102 -28.19 4.69 -16.24
N ARG A 103 -27.93 3.89 -17.28
CA ARG A 103 -28.47 4.15 -18.63
C ARG A 103 -29.99 4.20 -18.65
N THR A 104 -30.69 3.29 -17.96
CA THR A 104 -32.16 3.25 -17.98
C THR A 104 -32.79 3.70 -16.66
N THR A 105 -32.17 3.39 -15.52
CA THR A 105 -32.68 3.73 -14.18
C THR A 105 -31.63 4.41 -13.30
N GLY A 106 -32.01 4.80 -12.08
CA GLY A 106 -31.12 5.47 -11.13
C GLY A 106 -30.73 6.90 -11.52
N ASN A 107 -30.22 7.66 -10.56
CA ASN A 107 -29.66 8.99 -10.78
C ASN A 107 -28.52 9.24 -9.78
N ILE A 108 -27.54 10.04 -10.20
CA ILE A 108 -26.46 10.51 -9.32
C ILE A 108 -26.59 12.02 -9.18
N TYR A 109 -26.83 12.49 -7.96
CA TYR A 109 -27.03 13.91 -7.65
C TYR A 109 -25.84 14.46 -6.90
N TYR A 110 -25.43 15.68 -7.21
CA TYR A 110 -24.36 16.33 -6.48
C TYR A 110 -24.46 17.84 -6.41
N ARG A 111 -23.98 18.41 -5.30
CA ARG A 111 -23.80 19.86 -5.14
C ARG A 111 -22.72 20.19 -4.12
N GLU A 112 -22.18 21.37 -4.30
CA GLU A 112 -21.50 22.11 -3.24
C GLU A 112 -22.54 22.84 -2.36
N SER A 113 -22.31 22.93 -1.04
CA SER A 113 -23.25 23.55 -0.12
C SER A 113 -22.57 24.29 1.04
N ARG A 114 -23.10 25.47 1.35
CA ARG A 114 -22.89 26.22 2.61
C ARG A 114 -24.19 26.44 3.37
N ASN A 115 -25.21 25.63 3.05
CA ASN A 115 -26.51 25.74 3.69
C ASN A 115 -26.39 25.39 5.19
N SER A 116 -26.95 26.24 6.06
CA SER A 116 -26.82 26.10 7.51
C SER A 116 -27.34 24.75 8.02
N ASN A 117 -28.40 24.20 7.44
CA ASN A 117 -28.97 22.92 7.86
C ASN A 117 -28.05 21.75 7.47
N VAL A 118 -27.46 21.79 6.27
CA VAL A 118 -26.48 20.79 5.80
C VAL A 118 -25.25 20.82 6.70
N LEU A 119 -24.70 22.01 6.96
CA LEU A 119 -23.53 22.16 7.83
C LEU A 119 -23.84 21.75 9.28
N GLN A 120 -25.04 22.07 9.79
CA GLN A 120 -25.46 21.63 11.12
C GLN A 120 -25.56 20.11 11.22
N GLN A 121 -26.09 19.44 10.20
CA GLN A 121 -26.12 17.98 10.14
C GLN A 121 -24.72 17.38 10.12
N ALA A 122 -23.80 17.90 9.28
CA ALA A 122 -22.41 17.46 9.24
C ALA A 122 -21.72 17.66 10.61
N ASN A 123 -21.90 18.82 11.23
CA ASN A 123 -21.38 19.12 12.57
C ASN A 123 -21.94 18.17 13.63
N MET A 124 -23.20 17.74 13.52
CA MET A 124 -23.78 16.76 14.44
C MET A 124 -23.14 15.38 14.26
N GLU A 125 -22.97 14.90 13.03
CA GLU A 125 -22.34 13.59 12.80
C GLU A 125 -20.87 13.58 13.24
N ILE A 126 -20.11 14.64 12.93
CA ILE A 126 -18.71 14.75 13.31
C ILE A 126 -18.56 14.84 14.84
N ARG A 127 -19.38 15.64 15.54
CA ARG A 127 -19.33 15.70 17.01
C ARG A 127 -19.69 14.38 17.68
N ASN A 128 -20.64 13.63 17.11
CA ASN A 128 -20.99 12.30 17.62
C ASN A 128 -19.84 11.30 17.38
N ALA A 129 -19.15 11.42 16.25
CA ALA A 129 -18.04 10.57 15.86
C ALA A 129 -16.76 10.85 16.66
N PHE A 130 -16.46 12.12 16.91
CA PHE A 130 -15.22 12.57 17.56
C PHE A 130 -15.55 13.49 18.75
N PRO A 131 -16.07 12.92 19.87
CA PRO A 131 -16.48 13.70 21.03
C PRO A 131 -15.31 14.45 21.71
N GLU A 132 -14.07 14.05 21.45
CA GLU A 132 -12.85 14.70 21.90
C GLU A 132 -12.50 15.98 21.14
N ILE A 133 -13.19 16.27 20.03
CA ILE A 133 -12.96 17.50 19.25
C ILE A 133 -13.89 18.59 19.75
N ASP A 134 -13.31 19.54 20.49
CA ASP A 134 -14.00 20.75 20.90
C ASP A 134 -14.30 21.65 19.69
N ASN A 135 -15.49 22.27 19.69
CA ASN A 135 -15.88 23.33 18.75
C ASN A 135 -15.85 22.95 17.25
N VAL A 136 -16.40 21.80 16.87
CA VAL A 136 -16.64 21.45 15.46
C VAL A 136 -17.53 22.51 14.79
N ASN A 137 -17.01 23.14 13.73
CA ASN A 137 -17.71 24.17 12.95
C ASN A 137 -17.35 24.11 11.46
N MET A 138 -17.90 23.13 10.75
CA MET A 138 -17.74 23.00 9.30
C MET A 138 -18.36 24.20 8.60
N THR A 139 -17.61 24.79 7.66
CA THR A 139 -18.02 25.97 6.88
C THR A 139 -18.43 25.60 5.46
N TRP A 140 -18.15 24.36 5.05
CA TRP A 140 -18.36 23.89 3.70
C TRP A 140 -18.70 22.40 3.68
N ALA A 141 -19.59 22.01 2.75
CA ALA A 141 -19.86 20.62 2.44
C ALA A 141 -20.06 20.37 0.94
N TYR A 142 -19.82 19.15 0.50
CA TYR A 142 -20.15 18.68 -0.84
C TYR A 142 -20.90 17.35 -0.75
N ILE A 143 -22.11 17.32 -1.30
CA ILE A 143 -23.05 16.20 -1.17
C ILE A 143 -23.10 15.46 -2.49
N ILE A 144 -22.94 14.13 -2.47
CA ILE A 144 -23.03 13.25 -3.62
C ILE A 144 -23.93 12.05 -3.27
N THR A 145 -24.97 11.82 -4.05
CA THR A 145 -25.97 10.77 -3.78
C THR A 145 -26.13 9.86 -4.99
N TRP A 146 -25.88 8.57 -4.82
CA TRP A 146 -26.24 7.52 -5.79
C TRP A 146 -27.61 6.98 -5.41
N TYR A 147 -28.64 7.46 -6.11
CA TYR A 147 -30.02 7.19 -5.82
C TYR A 147 -30.58 6.14 -6.78
N ASN A 148 -31.03 5.01 -6.24
CA ASN A 148 -31.72 3.96 -6.98
C ASN A 148 -30.88 3.37 -8.13
N VAL A 149 -29.58 3.19 -7.91
CA VAL A 149 -28.64 2.73 -8.96
C VAL A 149 -28.61 1.20 -9.05
N THR A 150 -28.36 0.69 -10.25
CA THR A 150 -28.26 -0.75 -10.56
C THR A 150 -26.85 -1.11 -11.03
N TYR A 151 -26.60 -2.39 -11.25
CA TYR A 151 -25.33 -2.92 -11.75
C TYR A 151 -25.37 -3.18 -13.27
N TYR A 152 -24.19 -3.18 -13.91
CA TYR A 152 -24.04 -3.49 -15.33
C TYR A 152 -24.35 -4.96 -15.67
N PRO A 153 -24.97 -5.23 -16.83
CA PRO A 153 -25.57 -4.27 -17.74
C PRO A 153 -27.03 -3.99 -17.35
N ASP A 154 -27.48 -2.74 -17.44
CA ASP A 154 -28.88 -2.35 -17.28
C ASP A 154 -29.62 -2.50 -18.63
N THR A 155 -29.87 -3.75 -19.05
CA THR A 155 -30.40 -4.07 -20.40
C THR A 155 -31.91 -3.97 -20.56
N ASP A 156 -32.71 -3.92 -19.49
CA ASP A 156 -34.17 -3.85 -19.58
C ASP A 156 -34.81 -3.05 -18.42
N PRO A 157 -35.47 -1.91 -18.69
CA PRO A 157 -36.17 -1.12 -17.67
C PRO A 157 -37.40 -1.84 -17.05
N ASN A 158 -37.87 -2.95 -17.63
CA ASN A 158 -38.93 -3.80 -17.07
C ASN A 158 -38.40 -4.93 -16.19
N GLU A 159 -37.07 -5.14 -16.18
CA GLU A 159 -36.45 -6.13 -15.31
C GLU A 159 -36.32 -5.54 -13.90
N ASN A 160 -36.94 -6.23 -12.92
CA ASN A 160 -36.85 -5.88 -11.50
C ASN A 160 -35.44 -6.20 -10.96
N LYS A 161 -34.43 -5.51 -11.48
CA LYS A 161 -33.07 -5.58 -10.97
C LYS A 161 -32.98 -4.92 -9.59
N THR A 162 -32.08 -5.46 -8.77
CA THR A 162 -31.80 -4.97 -7.42
C THR A 162 -31.26 -3.54 -7.45
N ARG A 163 -31.52 -2.77 -6.39
CA ARG A 163 -31.25 -1.33 -6.33
C ARG A 163 -30.44 -0.98 -5.07
N ASN A 164 -29.42 -0.14 -5.25
CA ASN A 164 -28.58 0.39 -4.19
C ASN A 164 -28.87 1.89 -3.97
N PHE A 165 -28.79 2.31 -2.70
CA PHE A 165 -28.98 3.69 -2.26
C PHE A 165 -27.90 4.08 -1.27
N PHE A 166 -27.01 4.99 -1.67
CA PHE A 166 -25.92 5.45 -0.81
C PHE A 166 -25.54 6.90 -1.09
N GLN A 167 -24.97 7.55 -0.08
CA GLN A 167 -24.59 8.96 -0.13
C GLN A 167 -23.25 9.20 0.53
N CYS A 168 -22.51 10.17 -0.01
CA CYS A 168 -21.31 10.74 0.57
C CYS A 168 -21.48 12.24 0.80
N ALA A 169 -21.08 12.70 1.98
CA ALA A 169 -20.86 14.11 2.26
C ALA A 169 -19.39 14.34 2.62
N LEU A 170 -18.73 15.22 1.87
CA LEU A 170 -17.44 15.78 2.23
C LEU A 170 -17.70 17.05 3.05
N ALA A 171 -17.04 17.24 4.19
CA ALA A 171 -17.22 18.44 5.02
C ALA A 171 -15.87 18.97 5.49
N THR A 172 -15.70 20.29 5.52
CA THR A 172 -14.45 20.91 5.98
C THR A 172 -14.64 22.31 6.57
N ASP A 173 -13.70 22.70 7.41
CA ASP A 173 -13.44 24.08 7.83
C ASP A 173 -12.08 24.60 7.28
N GLU A 174 -11.58 23.99 6.20
CA GLU A 174 -10.23 24.16 5.58
C GLU A 174 -9.06 23.58 6.37
N ARG A 175 -9.19 23.46 7.70
CA ARG A 175 -8.15 22.89 8.56
C ARG A 175 -8.35 21.40 8.76
N PHE A 176 -9.58 21.01 9.07
CA PHE A 176 -10.03 19.65 9.26
C PHE A 176 -11.05 19.31 8.18
N SER A 177 -11.02 18.06 7.73
CA SER A 177 -11.83 17.56 6.63
C SER A 177 -12.29 16.16 6.97
N TYR A 178 -13.56 15.91 6.69
CA TYR A 178 -14.26 14.67 7.04
C TYR A 178 -15.02 14.12 5.84
N ALA A 179 -15.21 12.82 5.84
CA ALA A 179 -16.09 12.11 4.92
C ALA A 179 -17.16 11.37 5.73
N ILE A 180 -18.42 11.55 5.34
CA ILE A 180 -19.59 10.91 5.95
C ILE A 180 -20.26 10.07 4.88
N PHE A 181 -20.46 8.79 5.14
CA PHE A 181 -21.20 7.88 4.28
C PHE A 181 -22.51 7.46 4.93
N TYR A 182 -23.58 7.46 4.14
CA TYR A 182 -24.86 6.87 4.50
C TYR A 182 -25.20 5.76 3.53
N TYR A 183 -25.61 4.62 4.08
CA TYR A 183 -26.11 3.47 3.33
C TYR A 183 -27.55 3.19 3.75
N ASN A 184 -28.45 3.16 2.77
CA ASN A 184 -29.79 2.63 2.93
C ASN A 184 -29.78 1.17 2.41
N GLN A 185 -30.72 0.76 1.58
CA GLN A 185 -30.79 -0.57 1.04
C GLN A 185 -29.66 -0.78 0.02
N MET A 186 -28.88 -1.84 0.21
CA MET A 186 -27.84 -2.30 -0.71
C MET A 186 -28.11 -3.78 -1.05
N LEU A 187 -28.57 -4.05 -2.27
CA LEU A 187 -29.03 -5.36 -2.71
C LEU A 187 -28.10 -6.06 -3.71
N TRP A 188 -27.11 -5.37 -4.25
CA TRP A 188 -26.13 -5.92 -5.17
C TRP A 188 -24.72 -5.48 -4.79
N THR A 189 -23.72 -6.28 -5.16
CA THR A 189 -22.29 -6.05 -4.88
C THR A 189 -21.43 -5.99 -6.12
N THR A 190 -21.88 -6.54 -7.26
CA THR A 190 -21.04 -6.74 -8.44
C THR A 190 -21.83 -6.62 -9.74
N GLY A 191 -21.25 -6.03 -10.79
CA GLY A 191 -21.80 -6.11 -12.16
C GLY A 191 -21.34 -7.34 -12.93
N ASP A 192 -22.05 -7.70 -13.98
CA ASP A 192 -21.81 -8.93 -14.75
C ASP A 192 -20.43 -8.90 -15.45
N ALA A 193 -19.99 -7.73 -15.95
CA ALA A 193 -18.64 -7.56 -16.54
C ALA A 193 -17.52 -7.68 -15.50
N SER A 194 -17.86 -7.56 -14.21
CA SER A 194 -16.96 -7.79 -13.08
C SER A 194 -17.05 -9.23 -12.54
N GLY A 195 -17.64 -10.15 -13.32
CA GLY A 195 -17.78 -11.58 -12.99
C GLY A 195 -19.00 -11.91 -12.14
N GLY A 196 -19.91 -10.94 -11.93
CA GLY A 196 -21.14 -11.15 -11.19
C GLY A 196 -22.23 -11.88 -11.99
N HIS A 197 -23.26 -12.33 -11.27
CA HIS A 197 -24.52 -12.75 -11.87
C HIS A 197 -25.66 -12.36 -10.94
N GLY A 198 -26.69 -11.70 -11.47
CA GLY A 198 -27.81 -11.22 -10.65
C GLY A 198 -27.39 -10.14 -9.63
N GLY A 199 -26.24 -9.49 -9.84
CA GLY A 199 -25.70 -8.47 -8.96
C GLY A 199 -24.74 -8.98 -7.88
N LEU A 200 -24.37 -10.27 -7.87
CA LEU A 200 -23.58 -10.92 -6.81
C LEU A 200 -22.52 -11.86 -7.36
N GLY A 201 -21.52 -12.23 -6.54
CA GLY A 201 -20.64 -13.39 -6.76
C GLY A 201 -19.38 -13.18 -7.60
N GLY A 202 -19.18 -11.99 -8.19
CA GLY A 202 -17.94 -11.63 -8.89
C GLY A 202 -16.98 -10.87 -7.99
N THR A 203 -16.27 -9.87 -8.55
CA THR A 203 -15.45 -8.92 -7.78
C THR A 203 -16.35 -7.94 -7.02
N PRO A 204 -16.46 -8.04 -5.68
CA PRO A 204 -17.39 -7.21 -4.92
C PRO A 204 -16.94 -5.76 -4.87
N ALA A 205 -17.90 -4.88 -4.59
CA ALA A 205 -17.68 -3.46 -4.43
C ALA A 205 -16.55 -3.11 -3.45
N GLN A 206 -15.92 -1.96 -3.64
CA GLN A 206 -14.95 -1.39 -2.73
C GLN A 206 -15.55 -0.21 -1.96
N ALA A 207 -15.34 -0.13 -0.64
CA ALA A 207 -15.65 1.04 0.17
C ALA A 207 -14.44 1.50 1.01
N GLY A 208 -14.00 2.73 0.84
CA GLY A 208 -12.85 3.27 1.56
C GLY A 208 -12.22 4.52 0.93
N PHE A 209 -10.91 4.65 1.13
CA PHE A 209 -10.09 5.81 0.78
C PHE A 209 -8.74 5.34 0.24
N ASP A 210 -8.26 5.96 -0.84
CA ASP A 210 -6.94 5.68 -1.41
C ASP A 210 -6.26 7.02 -1.77
N ALA A 211 -5.00 7.21 -1.39
CA ALA A 211 -4.24 8.43 -1.70
C ALA A 211 -3.75 8.45 -3.17
N GLY A 212 -3.86 7.32 -3.87
CA GLY A 212 -3.33 7.13 -5.22
C GLY A 212 -1.81 7.30 -5.28
N ASP A 213 -1.12 7.11 -4.15
CA ASP A 213 0.34 7.06 -4.03
C ASP A 213 0.85 5.62 -3.91
N GLY A 214 -0.05 4.65 -3.94
CA GLY A 214 0.26 3.23 -3.83
C GLY A 214 0.70 2.79 -2.44
N VAL A 215 0.55 3.63 -1.42
CA VAL A 215 1.00 3.39 -0.04
C VAL A 215 -0.11 3.62 0.96
N HIS A 216 -0.76 4.78 0.92
CA HIS A 216 -1.74 5.19 1.92
C HIS A 216 -3.17 4.86 1.46
N ARG A 217 -3.82 3.96 2.20
CA ARG A 217 -5.21 3.52 1.95
C ARG A 217 -5.90 3.22 3.27
N PHE A 218 -7.22 3.36 3.29
CA PHE A 218 -8.08 2.90 4.38
C PHE A 218 -9.29 2.19 3.80
N MET A 219 -9.54 0.95 4.23
CA MET A 219 -10.66 0.14 3.76
C MET A 219 -11.68 -0.05 4.87
N ILE A 220 -12.95 0.17 4.54
CA ILE A 220 -14.03 -0.15 5.46
C ILE A 220 -14.12 -1.67 5.60
N ASN A 221 -14.34 -2.16 6.82
CA ASN A 221 -14.55 -3.58 7.06
C ASN A 221 -15.71 -4.11 6.20
N GLY A 222 -15.53 -5.28 5.59
CA GLY A 222 -16.44 -5.84 4.59
C GLY A 222 -16.22 -5.31 3.17
N SER A 223 -15.36 -4.32 2.95
CA SER A 223 -15.00 -3.90 1.60
C SER A 223 -14.37 -5.05 0.81
N CYS A 224 -14.69 -5.17 -0.48
CA CYS A 224 -14.19 -6.24 -1.35
C CYS A 224 -14.59 -7.66 -0.91
N GLN A 225 -15.56 -7.77 0.00
CA GLN A 225 -16.11 -9.04 0.44
C GLN A 225 -17.53 -9.22 -0.11
N ASN A 226 -17.97 -10.47 -0.25
CA ASN A 226 -19.27 -10.81 -0.80
C ASN A 226 -20.44 -10.24 0.04
N ASP A 227 -20.20 -9.95 1.31
CA ASP A 227 -21.20 -9.43 2.26
C ASP A 227 -21.13 -7.89 2.43
N ILE A 228 -20.38 -7.17 1.60
CA ILE A 228 -20.20 -5.71 1.70
C ILE A 228 -21.54 -4.97 1.78
N ASN A 229 -22.52 -5.39 0.99
CA ASN A 229 -23.85 -4.78 0.96
C ASN A 229 -24.56 -4.88 2.32
N THR A 230 -24.39 -5.98 3.05
CA THR A 230 -24.98 -6.18 4.37
C THR A 230 -24.15 -5.49 5.45
N THR A 231 -22.82 -5.54 5.32
CA THR A 231 -21.91 -4.95 6.30
C THR A 231 -22.01 -3.44 6.35
N LEU A 232 -22.03 -2.75 5.20
CA LEU A 232 -22.11 -1.29 5.15
C LEU A 232 -23.44 -0.76 5.71
N VAL A 233 -24.51 -1.53 5.60
CA VAL A 233 -25.85 -1.18 6.10
C VAL A 233 -25.99 -1.50 7.58
N THR A 234 -25.60 -2.70 8.03
CA THR A 234 -25.88 -3.16 9.39
C THR A 234 -24.81 -2.76 10.42
N LYS A 235 -23.60 -2.40 9.97
CA LYS A 235 -22.48 -1.98 10.83
C LYS A 235 -22.25 -0.46 10.74
N SER A 236 -21.34 0.03 11.57
CA SER A 236 -21.01 1.44 11.70
C SER A 236 -19.73 1.62 12.52
N ASN A 237 -18.99 2.70 12.27
CA ASN A 237 -17.92 3.17 13.14
C ASN A 237 -18.35 4.25 14.14
N VAL A 238 -19.62 4.68 14.12
CA VAL A 238 -20.21 5.68 15.04
C VAL A 238 -21.38 5.11 15.86
N GLY A 239 -21.59 3.80 15.81
CA GLY A 239 -22.67 3.12 16.55
C GLY A 239 -24.08 3.38 16.00
N LYS A 240 -24.20 3.93 14.79
CA LYS A 240 -25.48 4.10 14.07
C LYS A 240 -25.43 3.29 12.77
N PRO A 241 -26.14 2.14 12.67
CA PRO A 241 -26.12 1.29 11.48
C PRO A 241 -26.28 2.08 10.19
N GLY A 242 -25.41 1.83 9.22
CA GLY A 242 -25.44 2.47 7.91
C GLY A 242 -24.78 3.86 7.87
N VAL A 243 -24.32 4.38 9.01
CA VAL A 243 -23.58 5.65 9.10
C VAL A 243 -22.10 5.39 9.34
N TRP A 244 -21.25 6.00 8.53
CA TRP A 244 -19.81 5.92 8.67
C TRP A 244 -19.17 7.30 8.58
N VAL A 245 -18.29 7.65 9.52
CA VAL A 245 -17.68 8.98 9.58
C VAL A 245 -16.18 8.85 9.74
N PHE A 246 -15.40 9.59 8.96
CA PHE A 246 -13.94 9.53 8.97
C PHE A 246 -13.33 10.93 8.95
N SER A 247 -12.23 11.12 9.67
CA SER A 247 -11.33 12.26 9.49
C SER A 247 -10.32 11.92 8.40
N VAL A 248 -10.16 12.80 7.42
CA VAL A 248 -9.39 12.52 6.19
C VAL A 248 -8.33 13.57 5.88
N ALA A 249 -8.21 14.61 6.71
CA ALA A 249 -7.34 15.76 6.44
C ALA A 249 -5.84 15.46 6.52
N ASN A 250 -5.44 14.53 7.39
CA ASN A 250 -4.04 14.20 7.66
C ASN A 250 -3.52 13.16 6.66
N SER A 251 -2.24 12.81 6.75
CA SER A 251 -1.61 11.76 5.92
C SER A 251 -2.16 10.35 6.16
N THR A 252 -3.02 10.16 7.16
CA THR A 252 -3.75 8.92 7.42
C THR A 252 -5.22 9.21 7.68
N ILE A 253 -6.07 8.23 7.35
CA ILE A 253 -7.50 8.28 7.64
C ILE A 253 -7.73 7.80 9.07
N VAL A 254 -8.53 8.54 9.83
CA VAL A 254 -8.83 8.23 11.23
C VAL A 254 -10.32 7.90 11.37
N ALA A 255 -10.61 6.70 11.89
CA ALA A 255 -11.93 6.31 12.34
C ALA A 255 -12.13 6.68 13.83
N PRO A 256 -13.37 6.91 14.28
CA PRO A 256 -13.71 7.14 15.68
C PRO A 256 -13.17 6.08 16.64
N PRO A 257 -12.76 6.45 17.86
CA PRO A 257 -12.39 5.48 18.89
C PRO A 257 -13.57 4.57 19.27
N THR A 258 -13.32 3.26 19.38
CA THR A 258 -14.35 2.30 19.79
C THR A 258 -14.76 2.52 21.25
N ARG A 259 -16.06 2.69 21.48
CA ARG A 259 -16.65 2.84 22.82
C ARG A 259 -16.65 1.49 23.55
N SER A 260 -15.52 1.08 24.12
CA SER A 260 -15.42 -0.17 24.89
C SER A 260 -16.01 -0.01 26.31
N THR A 261 -17.06 -0.76 26.60
CA THR A 261 -17.59 -0.99 27.96
C THR A 261 -16.61 -1.85 28.74
N ILE A 262 -15.97 -1.27 29.77
CA ILE A 262 -14.99 -1.95 30.64
C ILE A 262 -15.73 -2.78 31.70
N THR A 263 -15.51 -4.09 31.73
CA THR A 263 -15.80 -4.94 32.90
C THR A 263 -14.54 -5.74 33.26
N SER A 264 -14.02 -5.50 34.47
CA SER A 264 -12.80 -6.09 35.04
C SER A 264 -13.08 -7.41 35.76
N THR A 265 -12.27 -8.45 35.55
CA THR A 265 -11.97 -9.45 36.60
C THR A 265 -10.62 -10.16 36.40
N LYS A 266 -9.97 -10.41 37.54
CA LYS A 266 -8.59 -10.87 37.80
C LYS A 266 -8.41 -12.41 37.71
N LYS A 267 -7.35 -12.83 37.00
CA LYS A 267 -6.26 -13.80 37.33
C LYS A 267 -6.55 -14.96 38.29
N ILE A 268 -6.22 -16.22 37.93
CA ILE A 268 -5.42 -17.20 38.74
C ILE A 268 -4.71 -18.22 37.83
N MET A 269 -3.44 -18.49 38.14
CA MET A 269 -2.47 -19.37 37.47
C MET A 269 -2.13 -20.56 38.38
N THR A 270 -2.06 -21.78 37.83
CA THR A 270 -1.35 -22.94 38.43
C THR A 270 -0.91 -23.95 37.35
N THR A 271 0.40 -24.18 37.26
CA THR A 271 1.10 -25.36 36.68
C THR A 271 1.48 -26.33 37.85
N PRO A 272 2.05 -27.56 37.71
CA PRO A 272 3.19 -27.92 36.82
C PRO A 272 3.33 -29.39 36.32
N THR A 273 4.38 -29.60 35.49
CA THR A 273 5.24 -30.83 35.33
C THR A 273 4.68 -32.02 34.51
N THR A 274 5.42 -32.76 33.65
CA THR A 274 6.87 -33.09 33.59
C THR A 274 7.27 -33.64 32.20
N THR A 275 8.56 -33.51 31.91
CA THR A 275 9.45 -33.94 30.79
C THR A 275 9.42 -35.40 30.30
N VAL A 276 9.73 -35.59 29.01
CA VAL A 276 10.48 -36.77 28.49
C VAL A 276 11.54 -36.32 27.46
N LYS A 277 12.78 -36.81 27.67
CA LYS A 277 13.98 -36.65 26.83
C LYS A 277 14.01 -37.69 25.71
N THR A 278 14.48 -37.32 24.52
CA THR A 278 15.28 -38.19 23.65
C THR A 278 16.28 -37.38 22.83
N THR A 279 17.51 -37.89 22.76
CA THR A 279 18.72 -37.27 22.18
C THR A 279 18.93 -37.79 20.75
N PRO A 280 19.58 -37.04 19.84
CA PRO A 280 19.50 -37.21 18.39
C PRO A 280 20.75 -37.84 17.75
N THR A 281 20.60 -38.32 16.52
CA THR A 281 21.70 -38.82 15.68
C THR A 281 22.05 -37.79 14.59
N THR A 282 23.27 -37.28 14.70
CA THR A 282 23.99 -36.37 13.81
C THR A 282 24.33 -36.96 12.44
N ALA A 283 24.23 -36.16 11.39
CA ALA A 283 25.10 -36.26 10.22
C ALA A 283 25.60 -34.86 9.82
N LYS A 284 26.92 -34.72 9.83
CA LYS A 284 27.72 -33.50 9.67
C LYS A 284 28.24 -33.47 8.23
N ALA A 285 28.09 -32.34 7.53
CA ALA A 285 28.88 -32.02 6.36
C ALA A 285 29.39 -30.58 6.45
N THR A 286 30.70 -30.42 6.24
CA THR A 286 31.52 -29.24 6.45
C THR A 286 31.74 -28.50 5.12
N PRO A 287 31.94 -27.17 5.12
CA PRO A 287 31.78 -26.31 3.93
C PRO A 287 33.09 -26.14 3.15
N THR A 288 32.95 -25.81 1.87
CA THR A 288 34.07 -25.43 1.00
C THR A 288 34.00 -23.94 0.65
N THR A 289 35.15 -23.29 0.79
CA THR A 289 35.42 -21.85 0.69
C THR A 289 35.70 -21.36 -0.73
N THR A 290 35.33 -20.08 -0.94
CA THR A 290 35.92 -19.03 -1.82
C THR A 290 35.87 -19.12 -3.35
N ALA A 291 35.31 -18.09 -4.01
CA ALA A 291 36.01 -17.09 -4.87
C ALA A 291 35.01 -16.04 -5.46
N PRO A 292 35.46 -14.86 -5.91
CA PRO A 292 34.64 -13.65 -6.13
C PRO A 292 33.87 -13.68 -7.45
N ILE A 293 32.61 -13.21 -7.44
CA ILE A 293 31.71 -13.28 -8.60
C ILE A 293 31.98 -12.09 -9.53
N SER A 294 32.53 -12.39 -10.71
CA SER A 294 32.47 -11.56 -11.91
C SER A 294 31.19 -11.85 -12.68
N GLY A 295 30.34 -10.84 -12.91
CA GLY A 295 29.14 -10.94 -13.75
C GLY A 295 27.93 -10.24 -13.14
N LEU A 296 27.88 -8.91 -13.23
CA LEU A 296 26.73 -8.11 -12.81
C LEU A 296 25.87 -7.78 -14.03
N SER A 297 24.59 -8.18 -14.03
CA SER A 297 23.66 -7.86 -15.12
C SER A 297 23.16 -6.42 -14.97
N ASN A 298 23.63 -5.52 -15.85
CA ASN A 298 23.28 -4.09 -15.88
C ASN A 298 22.02 -3.80 -16.72
N SER A 299 20.97 -4.60 -16.59
CA SER A 299 19.73 -4.35 -17.33
C SER A 299 18.94 -3.21 -16.67
N ASP A 300 18.69 -2.14 -17.43
CA ASP A 300 17.68 -1.12 -17.12
C ASP A 300 16.28 -1.74 -17.13
N GLY A 301 15.36 -1.21 -16.33
CA GLY A 301 13.98 -1.68 -16.36
C GLY A 301 13.86 -3.14 -15.91
N THR A 302 14.59 -3.52 -14.86
CA THR A 302 14.38 -4.79 -14.16
C THR A 302 14.17 -4.56 -12.66
N PRO A 303 13.45 -5.46 -11.97
CA PRO A 303 13.45 -5.52 -10.52
C PRO A 303 14.87 -5.53 -9.93
N CYS A 304 15.02 -5.02 -8.72
CA CYS A 304 16.25 -5.17 -7.95
C CYS A 304 16.59 -6.65 -7.78
N SER A 305 17.87 -6.99 -7.98
CA SER A 305 18.34 -8.37 -7.95
C SER A 305 18.46 -8.89 -6.51
N CYS A 306 18.31 -10.20 -6.36
CA CYS A 306 18.39 -10.91 -5.08
C CYS A 306 19.53 -11.94 -5.12
N ASN A 307 20.65 -11.61 -4.47
CA ASN A 307 21.86 -12.42 -4.38
C ASN A 307 22.28 -12.51 -2.90
N LYS A 308 21.93 -13.62 -2.25
CA LYS A 308 22.14 -13.85 -0.81
C LYS A 308 23.60 -13.69 -0.35
N PRO A 309 24.61 -14.23 -1.06
CA PRO A 309 26.02 -14.03 -0.74
C PRO A 309 26.47 -12.57 -0.59
N THR A 310 25.79 -11.64 -1.26
CA THR A 310 26.17 -10.24 -1.34
C THR A 310 25.07 -9.30 -0.83
N MET A 311 24.08 -9.81 -0.11
CA MET A 311 23.09 -9.00 0.60
C MET A 311 23.70 -8.42 1.89
N TRP A 312 23.48 -7.14 2.17
CA TRP A 312 24.03 -6.45 3.34
C TRP A 312 22.94 -5.78 4.19
N LEU A 313 22.33 -6.56 5.07
CA LEU A 313 21.28 -6.08 5.96
C LEU A 313 21.68 -6.26 7.42
N ASP A 314 21.12 -5.43 8.29
CA ASP A 314 21.04 -5.70 9.72
C ASP A 314 19.61 -6.17 10.02
N ILE A 315 19.48 -7.47 10.30
CA ILE A 315 18.18 -8.12 10.42
C ILE A 315 17.94 -8.51 11.88
N ILE A 316 16.83 -8.07 12.46
CA ILE A 316 16.38 -8.54 13.77
C ILE A 316 15.20 -9.46 13.52
N VAL A 317 15.37 -10.75 13.80
CA VAL A 317 14.28 -11.73 13.75
C VAL A 317 13.60 -11.72 15.12
N ALA A 318 12.37 -11.22 15.16
CA ALA A 318 11.54 -11.18 16.36
C ALA A 318 10.47 -12.27 16.26
N ILE A 319 10.49 -13.25 17.16
CA ILE A 319 9.59 -14.41 17.09
C ILE A 319 8.77 -14.53 18.38
N ASP A 320 7.45 -14.57 18.21
CA ASP A 320 6.51 -14.89 19.27
C ASP A 320 6.81 -16.29 19.82
N LYS A 321 7.06 -16.39 21.13
CA LYS A 321 7.29 -17.66 21.86
C LYS A 321 6.10 -18.05 22.74
N SER A 322 4.96 -17.40 22.59
CA SER A 322 3.75 -17.65 23.38
C SER A 322 3.13 -19.02 23.09
N LYS A 323 2.19 -19.41 23.94
CA LYS A 323 1.40 -20.63 23.81
C LYS A 323 0.72 -20.72 22.45
N SER A 324 0.27 -19.59 21.91
CA SER A 324 -0.52 -19.49 20.70
C SER A 324 0.22 -19.94 19.44
N ILE A 325 1.56 -19.87 19.41
CA ILE A 325 2.35 -20.28 18.25
C ILE A 325 2.56 -21.81 18.17
N GLY A 326 2.38 -22.52 19.29
CA GLY A 326 2.68 -23.96 19.39
C GLY A 326 4.19 -24.30 19.34
N VAL A 327 4.56 -25.43 19.95
CA VAL A 327 5.96 -25.92 19.89
C VAL A 327 6.35 -26.24 18.43
N GLY A 328 5.46 -26.92 17.71
CA GLY A 328 5.66 -27.26 16.30
C GLY A 328 5.74 -26.04 15.39
N GLY A 329 4.93 -25.01 15.64
CA GLY A 329 5.01 -23.74 14.91
C GLY A 329 6.36 -23.04 15.09
N LEU A 330 6.87 -22.98 16.32
CA LEU A 330 8.17 -22.37 16.61
C LEU A 330 9.34 -23.14 15.94
N GLY A 331 9.25 -24.47 15.88
CA GLY A 331 10.21 -25.31 15.16
C GLY A 331 10.14 -25.20 13.64
N SER A 332 8.93 -25.05 13.11
CA SER A 332 8.69 -24.82 11.68
C SER A 332 9.29 -23.48 11.25
N ILE A 333 9.05 -22.40 12.00
CA ILE A 333 9.68 -21.09 11.77
C ILE A 333 11.21 -21.23 11.77
N GLY A 334 11.79 -21.94 12.75
CA GLY A 334 13.23 -22.18 12.78
C GLY A 334 13.77 -22.89 11.53
N SER A 335 13.08 -23.94 11.08
CA SER A 335 13.47 -24.70 9.89
C SER A 335 13.36 -23.86 8.60
N GLN A 336 12.31 -23.05 8.49
CA GLN A 336 12.10 -22.16 7.35
C GLN A 336 13.12 -21.01 7.35
N LEU A 337 13.43 -20.41 8.50
CA LEU A 337 14.50 -19.41 8.64
C LEU A 337 15.87 -19.99 8.26
N ALA A 338 16.20 -21.21 8.69
CA ALA A 338 17.44 -21.87 8.30
C ALA A 338 17.54 -22.02 6.77
N THR A 339 16.43 -22.37 6.11
CA THR A 339 16.36 -22.49 4.65
C THR A 339 16.48 -21.13 3.96
N MET A 340 15.76 -20.13 4.45
CA MET A 340 15.75 -18.76 3.91
C MET A 340 17.14 -18.09 3.96
N PHE A 341 17.88 -18.30 5.04
CA PHE A 341 19.24 -17.75 5.19
C PHE A 341 20.32 -18.59 4.47
N TYR A 342 19.96 -19.68 3.80
CA TYR A 342 20.93 -20.50 3.07
C TYR A 342 21.65 -19.68 1.98
N GLY A 343 22.99 -19.76 1.99
CA GLY A 343 23.82 -18.99 1.06
C GLY A 343 24.01 -17.51 1.43
N ALA A 344 23.37 -17.00 2.48
CA ALA A 344 23.61 -15.65 2.97
C ALA A 344 25.00 -15.54 3.61
N ASN A 345 25.73 -14.47 3.29
CA ASN A 345 27.00 -14.17 3.94
C ASN A 345 26.77 -13.51 5.30
N ILE A 346 26.77 -14.31 6.37
CA ILE A 346 26.63 -13.84 7.75
C ILE A 346 28.02 -13.68 8.34
N ALA A 347 28.36 -12.46 8.77
CA ALA A 347 29.69 -12.13 9.31
C ALA A 347 29.62 -10.91 10.23
N GLN A 348 30.75 -10.60 10.89
CA GLN A 348 30.88 -9.46 11.81
C GLN A 348 31.90 -8.41 11.34
N GLY A 349 32.44 -8.58 10.13
CA GLY A 349 33.46 -7.72 9.55
C GLY A 349 34.25 -8.42 8.44
N GLY A 350 34.92 -7.64 7.60
CA GLY A 350 35.71 -8.12 6.46
C GLY A 350 35.53 -7.23 5.22
N SER A 351 36.38 -7.38 4.21
CA SER A 351 36.21 -6.72 2.93
C SER A 351 35.06 -7.38 2.14
N GLY A 352 33.90 -6.72 2.04
CA GLY A 352 32.78 -7.19 1.21
C GLY A 352 31.39 -6.97 1.84
N TYR A 353 30.35 -7.40 1.12
CA TYR A 353 28.95 -7.33 1.57
C TYR A 353 28.61 -8.52 2.45
N TYR A 354 28.08 -8.25 3.63
CA TYR A 354 27.61 -9.27 4.57
C TYR A 354 26.40 -8.75 5.35
N SER A 355 25.57 -9.67 5.81
CA SER A 355 24.43 -9.39 6.68
C SER A 355 24.75 -9.77 8.14
N ARG A 356 24.13 -9.06 9.09
CA ARG A 356 24.14 -9.38 10.51
C ARG A 356 22.73 -9.74 10.94
N VAL A 357 22.60 -10.68 11.85
CA VAL A 357 21.29 -11.14 12.34
C VAL A 357 21.30 -11.08 13.86
N ALA A 358 20.24 -10.54 14.44
CA ALA A 358 19.90 -10.69 15.85
C ALA A 358 18.62 -11.53 15.97
N LEU A 359 18.44 -12.17 17.13
CA LEU A 359 17.29 -13.02 17.39
C LEU A 359 16.67 -12.66 18.74
N VAL A 360 15.42 -12.21 18.68
CA VAL A 360 14.62 -11.76 19.82
C VAL A 360 13.39 -12.66 19.91
N LEU A 361 13.16 -13.26 21.07
CA LEU A 361 11.94 -14.02 21.35
C LEU A 361 11.07 -13.24 22.31
N PHE A 362 9.74 -13.23 22.09
CA PHE A 362 8.85 -12.42 22.92
C PHE A 362 7.53 -13.12 23.25
N SER A 363 7.01 -12.89 24.45
CA SER A 363 5.66 -13.23 24.89
C SER A 363 5.20 -12.16 25.90
N SER A 364 4.90 -12.49 27.17
CA SER A 364 4.82 -11.52 28.27
C SER A 364 6.18 -10.93 28.69
N ASP A 365 7.27 -11.58 28.29
CA ASP A 365 8.66 -11.16 28.49
C ASP A 365 9.44 -11.24 27.16
N VAL A 366 10.51 -10.47 27.06
CA VAL A 366 11.41 -10.46 25.90
C VAL A 366 12.75 -11.10 26.26
N LYS A 367 13.23 -12.00 25.41
CA LYS A 367 14.51 -12.69 25.52
C LYS A 367 15.33 -12.50 24.25
N VAL A 368 16.45 -11.80 24.36
CA VAL A 368 17.45 -11.69 23.28
C VAL A 368 18.32 -12.94 23.32
N LEU A 369 18.24 -13.80 22.30
CA LEU A 369 19.12 -14.97 22.17
C LEU A 369 20.49 -14.62 21.61
N GLY A 370 20.55 -13.57 20.80
CA GLY A 370 21.77 -12.99 20.28
C GLY A 370 21.49 -11.64 19.64
N ASP A 371 22.40 -10.70 19.83
CA ASP A 371 22.39 -9.39 19.18
C ASP A 371 23.06 -9.42 17.81
N LEU A 372 23.22 -8.27 17.16
CA LEU A 372 23.82 -8.18 15.82
C LEU A 372 25.30 -8.60 15.79
N LYS A 373 25.96 -8.76 16.95
CA LYS A 373 27.36 -9.17 17.08
C LYS A 373 27.54 -10.64 17.42
N THR A 374 26.44 -11.34 17.73
CA THR A 374 26.49 -12.69 18.31
C THR A 374 26.80 -13.76 17.26
N TYR A 375 26.12 -13.75 16.12
CA TYR A 375 26.24 -14.82 15.12
C TYR A 375 27.23 -14.44 14.02
N THR A 376 28.29 -15.25 13.87
CA THR A 376 29.42 -14.93 12.99
C THR A 376 29.43 -15.71 11.68
N SER A 377 28.48 -16.64 11.52
CA SER A 377 28.37 -17.49 10.34
C SER A 377 26.94 -18.01 10.16
N TYR A 378 26.61 -18.43 8.93
CA TYR A 378 25.35 -19.14 8.65
C TYR A 378 25.16 -20.36 9.57
N ASN A 379 26.23 -21.10 9.86
CA ASN A 379 26.19 -22.26 10.75
C ASN A 379 25.82 -21.91 12.20
N ASP A 380 26.13 -20.70 12.67
CA ASP A 380 25.73 -20.25 14.00
C ASP A 380 24.22 -19.96 14.05
N LEU A 381 23.68 -19.37 12.97
CA LEU A 381 22.24 -19.16 12.83
C LEU A 381 21.47 -20.48 12.77
N VAL A 382 21.92 -21.44 11.97
CA VAL A 382 21.27 -22.76 11.88
C VAL A 382 21.20 -23.45 13.24
N LYS A 383 22.27 -23.38 14.04
CA LYS A 383 22.26 -23.97 15.39
C LYS A 383 21.18 -23.36 16.28
N VAL A 384 21.01 -22.04 16.27
CA VAL A 384 19.99 -21.42 17.12
C VAL A 384 18.58 -21.64 16.56
N PHE A 385 18.40 -21.56 15.25
CA PHE A 385 17.11 -21.77 14.59
C PHE A 385 16.56 -23.19 14.82
N LEU A 386 17.40 -24.22 14.67
CA LEU A 386 17.00 -25.61 14.88
C LEU A 386 16.71 -25.96 16.36
N ASN A 387 17.01 -25.07 17.30
CA ASN A 387 16.74 -25.26 18.73
C ASN A 387 15.67 -24.28 19.27
N LEU A 388 14.94 -23.58 18.38
CA LEU A 388 13.92 -22.61 18.78
C LEU A 388 12.78 -23.22 19.59
N GLU A 389 12.38 -24.46 19.29
CA GLU A 389 11.32 -25.19 20.01
C GLU A 389 11.56 -25.23 21.53
N GLY A 390 12.82 -25.28 21.96
CA GLY A 390 13.20 -25.30 23.37
C GLY A 390 12.88 -24.01 24.14
N TYR A 391 12.49 -22.94 23.45
CA TYR A 391 12.10 -21.66 24.04
C TYR A 391 10.60 -21.42 24.03
N HIS A 392 9.79 -22.36 23.51
CA HIS A 392 8.34 -22.25 23.51
C HIS A 392 7.80 -22.14 24.93
N ASN A 393 6.93 -21.14 25.16
CA ASN A 393 6.23 -20.99 26.41
C ASN A 393 4.83 -21.61 26.31
N THR A 394 4.65 -22.76 26.94
CA THR A 394 3.41 -23.54 26.86
C THR A 394 2.23 -22.95 27.65
N THR A 395 2.47 -21.95 28.51
CA THR A 395 1.45 -21.40 29.42
C THR A 395 1.13 -19.93 29.14
N ASP A 396 2.07 -19.17 28.61
CA ASP A 396 1.93 -17.74 28.39
C ASP A 396 1.15 -17.43 27.12
N ILE A 397 -0.01 -16.78 27.26
CA ILE A 397 -0.88 -16.41 26.14
C ILE A 397 -0.61 -14.99 25.62
N VAL A 398 0.31 -14.26 26.26
CA VAL A 398 0.58 -12.86 25.94
C VAL A 398 1.53 -12.76 24.75
N VAL A 399 1.22 -11.84 23.84
CA VAL A 399 2.06 -11.49 22.69
C VAL A 399 2.37 -9.99 22.75
N ASP A 400 3.47 -9.61 23.40
CA ASP A 400 3.89 -8.21 23.58
C ASP A 400 4.80 -7.73 22.44
N ILE A 401 4.17 -7.35 21.32
CA ILE A 401 4.88 -6.84 20.14
C ILE A 401 5.59 -5.52 20.45
N TYR A 402 5.00 -4.67 21.31
CA TYR A 402 5.59 -3.37 21.61
C TYR A 402 6.98 -3.55 22.24
N SER A 403 7.09 -4.39 23.27
CA SER A 403 8.37 -4.66 23.93
C SER A 403 9.38 -5.34 23.01
N ALA A 404 8.91 -6.17 22.07
CA ALA A 404 9.76 -6.79 21.05
C ALA A 404 10.35 -5.76 20.08
N LEU A 405 9.52 -4.85 19.56
CA LEU A 405 9.96 -3.76 18.67
C LEU A 405 10.84 -2.75 19.41
N ASP A 406 10.56 -2.46 20.69
CA ASP A 406 11.39 -1.59 21.53
C ASP A 406 12.78 -2.19 21.76
N THR A 407 12.84 -3.48 22.05
CA THR A 407 14.10 -4.21 22.14
C THR A 407 14.85 -4.19 20.81
N ALA A 408 14.16 -4.39 19.68
CA ALA A 408 14.76 -4.34 18.36
C ALA A 408 15.35 -2.95 18.03
N GLN A 409 14.60 -1.89 18.33
CA GLN A 409 15.05 -0.50 18.17
C GLN A 409 16.31 -0.24 19.01
N ASN A 410 16.31 -0.65 20.29
CA ASN A 410 17.46 -0.52 21.18
C ASN A 410 18.71 -1.27 20.67
N ILE A 411 18.55 -2.46 20.08
CA ILE A 411 19.66 -3.19 19.43
C ILE A 411 20.19 -2.41 18.23
N PHE A 412 19.30 -1.88 17.37
CA PHE A 412 19.70 -1.08 16.22
C PHE A 412 20.39 0.23 16.58
N GLU A 413 20.02 0.87 17.69
CA GLU A 413 20.64 2.12 18.16
C GLU A 413 21.97 1.87 18.86
N SER A 414 22.07 0.82 19.67
CA SER A 414 23.31 0.49 20.39
C SER A 414 24.36 -0.20 19.52
N GLN A 415 23.95 -0.77 18.38
CA GLN A 415 24.81 -1.56 17.50
C GLN A 415 24.73 -1.17 16.03
N SER A 416 24.14 0.00 15.72
CA SER A 416 24.32 0.59 14.40
C SER A 416 25.81 0.75 14.17
N ASP A 417 26.28 0.10 13.12
CA ASP A 417 27.68 0.05 12.76
C ASP A 417 28.19 1.50 12.60
N THR A 418 29.19 1.91 13.38
CA THR A 418 29.87 3.21 13.21
C THR A 418 30.84 3.19 12.02
N SER A 419 30.86 2.08 11.27
CA SER A 419 31.66 1.90 10.07
C SER A 419 30.88 2.23 8.80
N THR A 420 31.63 2.44 7.72
CA THR A 420 31.21 2.73 6.34
C THR A 420 30.26 1.70 5.69
N ARG A 421 29.75 0.70 6.42
CA ARG A 421 28.92 -0.40 5.88
C ARG A 421 27.49 0.02 5.53
N GLN A 422 26.94 1.04 6.21
CA GLN A 422 25.62 1.66 5.95
C GLN A 422 24.51 0.67 5.51
N ALA A 423 24.36 -0.44 6.25
CA ALA A 423 23.36 -1.47 5.98
C ALA A 423 21.95 -1.01 6.36
N ARG A 424 20.95 -1.43 5.58
CA ARG A 424 19.53 -1.21 5.91
C ARG A 424 19.13 -2.10 7.07
N LYS A 425 18.26 -1.55 7.92
CA LYS A 425 17.75 -2.20 9.12
C LYS A 425 16.42 -2.85 8.79
N VAL A 426 16.25 -4.12 9.16
CA VAL A 426 15.02 -4.89 8.93
C VAL A 426 14.61 -5.61 10.20
N VAL A 427 13.36 -5.48 10.62
CA VAL A 427 12.74 -6.38 11.60
C VAL A 427 11.92 -7.40 10.83
N LEU A 428 12.18 -8.68 11.08
CA LEU A 428 11.34 -9.78 10.62
C LEU A 428 10.55 -10.31 11.82
N LEU A 429 9.28 -9.91 11.90
CA LEU A 429 8.38 -10.17 13.02
C LEU A 429 7.44 -11.34 12.72
N PHE A 430 7.59 -12.45 13.43
CA PHE A 430 6.64 -13.56 13.43
C PHE A 430 5.77 -13.47 14.68
N ALA A 431 4.46 -13.29 14.51
CA ALA A 431 3.52 -13.15 15.62
C ALA A 431 2.23 -13.92 15.34
N SER A 432 1.68 -14.58 16.38
CA SER A 432 0.42 -15.32 16.26
C SER A 432 -0.84 -14.46 16.46
N SER A 433 -0.66 -13.28 17.07
CA SER A 433 -1.73 -12.33 17.37
C SER A 433 -1.17 -10.90 17.55
N TYR A 434 -2.08 -9.92 17.57
CA TYR A 434 -1.76 -8.52 17.87
C TYR A 434 -2.45 -8.10 19.17
N ASN A 435 -1.68 -7.68 20.17
CA ASN A 435 -2.23 -7.20 21.44
C ASN A 435 -1.69 -5.81 21.77
N GLN A 436 -2.57 -4.95 22.31
CA GLN A 436 -2.17 -3.72 23.00
C GLN A 436 -2.11 -3.99 24.49
N ILE A 437 -0.96 -3.73 25.11
CA ILE A 437 -0.71 -4.07 26.52
C ILE A 437 -0.37 -2.79 27.28
N GLY A 438 -1.10 -2.53 28.38
CA GLY A 438 -0.77 -1.43 29.29
C GLY A 438 -0.83 -0.02 28.71
N GLY A 439 -1.54 0.18 27.58
CA GLY A 439 -1.59 1.46 26.86
C GLY A 439 -0.47 1.66 25.84
N ASN A 440 0.47 0.72 25.74
CA ASN A 440 1.52 0.73 24.71
C ASN A 440 0.96 0.13 23.41
N ASP A 441 0.92 0.95 22.36
CA ASP A 441 0.45 0.55 21.04
C ASP A 441 1.65 0.25 20.12
N PRO A 442 1.83 -0.99 19.64
CA PRO A 442 2.90 -1.35 18.69
C PRO A 442 3.00 -0.44 17.46
N LYS A 443 1.89 0.17 17.02
CA LYS A 443 1.90 1.17 15.93
C LYS A 443 2.80 2.37 16.21
N THR A 444 2.88 2.81 17.45
CA THR A 444 3.64 4.00 17.81
C THR A 444 5.12 3.80 17.50
N ILE A 445 5.67 2.67 17.95
CA ILE A 445 7.06 2.34 17.71
C ILE A 445 7.30 1.90 16.26
N ALA A 446 6.38 1.16 15.65
CA ALA A 446 6.50 0.78 14.24
C ALA A 446 6.55 2.02 13.32
N ASN A 447 5.74 3.04 13.59
CA ASN A 447 5.79 4.31 12.85
C ASN A 447 7.12 5.04 13.05
N GLN A 448 7.66 5.05 14.27
CA GLN A 448 8.99 5.62 14.54
C GLN A 448 10.10 4.88 13.77
N MET A 449 10.05 3.55 13.74
CA MET A 449 10.99 2.70 13.02
C MET A 449 10.92 2.95 11.51
N ASN A 450 9.72 2.96 10.93
CA ASN A 450 9.50 3.26 9.51
C ASN A 450 10.02 4.67 9.15
N ASN A 451 9.73 5.68 9.97
CA ASN A 451 10.26 7.05 9.79
C ASN A 451 11.79 7.11 9.91
N SER A 452 12.39 6.17 10.62
CA SER A 452 13.84 6.01 10.77
C SER A 452 14.44 5.05 9.74
N ASN A 453 13.75 4.80 8.62
CA ASN A 453 14.22 3.97 7.51
C ASN A 453 14.46 2.49 7.88
N VAL A 454 13.79 2.00 8.93
CA VAL A 454 13.77 0.59 9.31
C VAL A 454 12.58 -0.09 8.63
N PHE A 455 12.84 -1.20 7.94
CA PHE A 455 11.79 -2.02 7.35
C PHE A 455 11.22 -2.99 8.38
N ILE A 456 9.90 -3.16 8.44
CA ILE A 456 9.22 -4.12 9.30
C ILE A 456 8.48 -5.11 8.40
N VAL A 457 9.02 -6.32 8.30
CA VAL A 457 8.37 -7.45 7.63
C VAL A 457 7.59 -8.23 8.68
N THR A 458 6.29 -8.35 8.53
CA THR A 458 5.45 -9.09 9.50
C THR A 458 4.93 -10.38 8.89
N VAL A 459 4.95 -11.46 9.66
CA VAL A 459 4.33 -12.74 9.33
C VAL A 459 3.29 -13.06 10.39
N ASP A 460 2.01 -13.01 10.03
CA ASP A 460 0.92 -13.54 10.85
C ASP A 460 1.01 -15.07 10.83
N TYR A 461 1.59 -15.62 11.89
CA TYR A 461 1.87 -17.05 11.97
C TYR A 461 0.72 -17.79 12.64
N LYS A 462 0.03 -18.65 11.88
CA LYS A 462 -1.06 -19.50 12.34
C LYS A 462 -0.63 -20.96 12.38
N ASP A 463 -0.77 -21.59 13.55
CA ASP A 463 -0.85 -23.04 13.65
C ASP A 463 -2.32 -23.43 13.36
N VAL A 464 -2.53 -24.21 12.29
CA VAL A 464 -3.79 -24.73 11.71
C VAL A 464 -5.11 -24.20 12.33
N GLY A 465 -5.78 -23.26 11.65
CA GLY A 465 -7.21 -22.93 11.88
C GLY A 465 -7.56 -21.58 12.53
N GLY A 466 -6.60 -20.65 12.70
CA GLY A 466 -6.87 -19.30 13.22
C GLY A 466 -7.20 -18.26 12.12
N ALA A 467 -8.15 -17.35 12.39
CA ALA A 467 -8.47 -16.24 11.49
C ALA A 467 -7.32 -15.21 11.43
N ALA A 468 -7.00 -14.70 10.23
CA ALA A 468 -5.96 -13.69 10.01
C ALA A 468 -6.25 -12.41 10.80
N THR A 469 -5.23 -11.82 11.40
CA THR A 469 -5.35 -10.58 12.17
C THR A 469 -4.91 -9.41 11.30
N GLU A 470 -5.87 -8.64 10.76
CA GLU A 470 -5.63 -7.41 9.95
C GLU A 470 -4.85 -6.30 10.67
N LEU A 471 -4.44 -6.53 11.93
CA LEU A 471 -3.72 -5.56 12.75
C LEU A 471 -2.20 -5.63 12.56
N LEU A 472 -1.62 -6.78 12.18
CA LEU A 472 -0.18 -6.88 11.92
C LEU A 472 0.25 -6.10 10.67
N SER A 473 -0.62 -6.01 9.66
CA SER A 473 -0.35 -5.19 8.47
C SER A 473 -0.21 -3.70 8.80
N GLN A 474 -0.82 -3.23 9.89
CA GLN A 474 -0.80 -1.82 10.32
C GLN A 474 0.53 -1.40 10.93
N ILE A 475 1.41 -2.35 11.26
CA ILE A 475 2.76 -2.10 11.78
C ILE A 475 3.86 -2.52 10.82
N SER A 476 3.52 -3.25 9.76
CA SER A 476 4.45 -3.61 8.70
C SER A 476 4.86 -2.39 7.86
N THR A 477 6.04 -2.44 7.26
CA THR A 477 6.31 -1.61 6.08
C THR A 477 5.29 -1.99 5.01
N PRO A 478 4.70 -1.01 4.29
CA PRO A 478 3.66 -1.27 3.30
C PRO A 478 3.97 -2.48 2.42
N PHE A 479 3.00 -3.38 2.27
CA PHE A 479 3.05 -4.61 1.45
C PHE A 479 4.04 -5.70 1.93
N MET A 480 4.73 -5.49 3.05
CA MET A 480 5.59 -6.48 3.69
C MET A 480 4.88 -7.21 4.84
N ASN A 481 3.56 -7.40 4.72
CA ASN A 481 2.77 -8.23 5.62
C ASN A 481 2.39 -9.56 4.95
N PHE A 482 2.71 -10.66 5.61
CA PHE A 482 2.53 -12.01 5.14
C PHE A 482 1.70 -12.81 6.15
N THR A 483 1.09 -13.90 5.72
CA THR A 483 0.36 -14.82 6.60
C THR A 483 0.75 -16.25 6.27
N SER A 484 1.08 -17.07 7.28
CA SER A 484 1.44 -18.47 7.04
C SER A 484 0.26 -19.31 6.54
N ALA A 485 -0.99 -18.80 6.63
CA ALA A 485 -2.17 -19.46 6.09
C ALA A 485 -2.13 -19.57 4.55
N ASP A 486 -1.43 -18.67 3.85
CA ASP A 486 -1.36 -18.68 2.39
C ASP A 486 -0.57 -19.88 1.82
N GLU A 487 0.24 -20.55 2.66
CA GLU A 487 0.87 -21.83 2.30
C GLU A 487 -0.16 -22.91 1.95
N THR A 488 -1.33 -22.89 2.59
CA THR A 488 -2.42 -23.84 2.28
C THR A 488 -3.10 -23.56 0.94
N ASN A 489 -2.89 -22.37 0.37
CA ASN A 489 -3.39 -21.95 -0.95
C ASN A 489 -2.33 -22.11 -2.06
N GLY A 490 -1.18 -22.73 -1.75
CA GLY A 490 -0.10 -22.97 -2.71
C GLY A 490 0.91 -21.83 -2.87
N ALA A 491 0.83 -20.78 -2.04
CA ALA A 491 1.82 -19.69 -2.01
C ALA A 491 2.97 -20.01 -1.04
N ASP A 492 4.22 -19.88 -1.46
CA ASP A 492 5.39 -20.03 -0.58
C ASP A 492 5.63 -18.72 0.18
N VAL A 493 5.01 -18.59 1.35
CA VAL A 493 5.08 -17.40 2.20
C VAL A 493 6.52 -17.04 2.55
N PHE A 494 7.39 -18.05 2.75
CA PHE A 494 8.78 -17.80 3.08
C PHE A 494 9.59 -17.36 1.87
N ALA A 495 9.25 -17.80 0.66
CA ALA A 495 9.81 -17.21 -0.56
C ALA A 495 9.41 -15.72 -0.72
N GLU A 496 8.19 -15.34 -0.35
CA GLU A 496 7.77 -13.93 -0.40
C GLU A 496 8.47 -13.07 0.66
N VAL A 497 8.62 -13.59 1.88
CA VAL A 497 9.41 -12.96 2.95
C VAL A 497 10.88 -12.83 2.51
N ASP A 498 11.42 -13.86 1.86
CA ASP A 498 12.79 -13.85 1.33
C ASP A 498 13.01 -12.74 0.30
N GLN A 499 12.02 -12.57 -0.59
CA GLN A 499 11.99 -11.51 -1.57
C GLN A 499 11.85 -10.12 -0.92
N ALA A 500 11.08 -9.99 0.17
CA ALA A 500 10.96 -8.74 0.92
C ALA A 500 12.31 -8.29 1.52
N LEU A 501 13.13 -9.23 2.02
CA LEU A 501 14.51 -8.92 2.44
C LEU A 501 15.33 -8.38 1.28
N CYS A 502 15.21 -8.98 0.09
CA CYS A 502 15.90 -8.50 -1.09
C CYS A 502 15.43 -7.11 -1.54
N PHE A 503 14.14 -6.79 -1.41
CA PHE A 503 13.62 -5.45 -1.65
C PHE A 503 14.08 -4.43 -0.61
N ALA A 504 14.23 -4.83 0.66
CA ALA A 504 14.83 -3.96 1.68
C ALA A 504 16.31 -3.64 1.36
N ASN A 505 16.99 -4.50 0.59
CA ASN A 505 18.34 -4.26 0.07
C ASN A 505 18.36 -3.45 -1.26
N CYS A 506 17.20 -3.05 -1.78
CA CYS A 506 17.07 -2.16 -2.95
C CYS A 506 17.06 -0.71 -2.45
N ILE A 507 18.12 0.04 -2.73
CA ILE A 507 18.35 1.35 -2.13
C ILE A 507 18.48 2.37 -3.25
N CYS A 508 17.76 3.50 -3.14
CA CYS A 508 17.97 4.70 -3.96
C CYS A 508 18.75 5.77 -3.21
N PRO A 509 19.42 6.70 -3.92
CA PRO A 509 20.00 7.88 -3.29
C PRO A 509 18.90 8.70 -2.62
N LYS A 510 19.19 9.32 -1.47
CA LYS A 510 18.18 10.02 -0.64
C LYS A 510 17.32 11.05 -1.38
N SER A 511 17.86 11.71 -2.41
CA SER A 511 17.17 12.72 -3.21
C SER A 511 16.37 12.17 -4.38
N MET A 512 16.39 10.85 -4.59
CA MET A 512 15.72 10.18 -5.70
C MET A 512 14.59 9.30 -5.22
N GLN A 513 13.57 9.18 -6.05
CA GLN A 513 12.42 8.31 -5.81
C GLN A 513 12.69 6.91 -6.37
N GLN A 514 12.49 5.88 -5.56
CA GLN A 514 12.48 4.49 -6.01
C GLN A 514 11.30 4.23 -6.93
N VAL A 515 11.55 3.61 -8.08
CA VAL A 515 10.47 3.09 -8.94
C VAL A 515 9.94 1.80 -8.32
N ILE A 516 8.66 1.83 -7.92
CA ILE A 516 7.96 0.70 -7.31
C ILE A 516 6.71 0.43 -8.12
N THR A 517 6.57 -0.78 -8.65
CA THR A 517 5.35 -1.21 -9.37
C THR A 517 4.55 -2.18 -8.53
N TYR A 518 3.33 -2.47 -8.95
CA TYR A 518 2.46 -3.43 -8.30
C TYR A 518 2.24 -4.66 -9.20
N ASN A 519 2.44 -5.86 -8.65
CA ASN A 519 2.15 -7.11 -9.33
C ASN A 519 0.74 -7.58 -8.93
N ALA A 520 -0.21 -7.39 -9.84
CA ALA A 520 -1.63 -7.69 -9.65
C ALA A 520 -1.92 -9.16 -9.33
N THR A 521 -1.10 -10.09 -9.83
CA THR A 521 -1.27 -11.52 -9.57
C THR A 521 -0.87 -11.88 -8.15
N SER A 522 0.24 -11.32 -7.66
CA SER A 522 0.79 -11.65 -6.34
C SER A 522 0.24 -10.80 -5.20
N GLY A 523 -0.39 -9.65 -5.46
CA GLY A 523 -0.75 -8.75 -4.37
C GLY A 523 0.41 -7.84 -3.88
N ARG A 524 1.60 -7.95 -4.49
CA ARG A 524 2.85 -7.41 -3.92
C ARG A 524 3.45 -6.26 -4.72
N GLN A 525 4.18 -5.40 -4.01
CA GLN A 525 5.06 -4.42 -4.63
C GLN A 525 6.32 -5.07 -5.19
N VAL A 526 6.82 -4.51 -6.28
CA VAL A 526 8.08 -4.89 -6.91
C VAL A 526 8.97 -3.65 -6.96
N TYR A 527 10.12 -3.73 -6.32
CA TYR A 527 11.10 -2.65 -6.28
C TYR A 527 12.01 -2.78 -7.51
N TRP A 528 12.01 -1.76 -8.36
CA TRP A 528 12.82 -1.74 -9.58
C TRP A 528 14.22 -1.23 -9.31
N SER A 529 15.18 -1.63 -10.11
CA SER A 529 16.55 -1.11 -10.04
C SER A 529 16.67 0.35 -10.54
N ASP A 530 15.55 1.03 -10.82
CA ASP A 530 15.52 2.41 -11.29
C ASP A 530 15.18 3.38 -10.14
N CYS A 531 16.03 4.38 -9.94
CA CYS A 531 15.81 5.55 -9.09
C CYS A 531 15.64 6.78 -9.98
N ILE A 532 14.59 7.58 -9.77
CA ILE A 532 14.28 8.72 -10.65
C ILE A 532 14.27 10.04 -9.90
N ILE A 533 14.68 11.10 -10.58
CA ILE A 533 14.66 12.48 -10.06
C ILE A 533 14.27 13.47 -11.17
N PRO A 534 13.32 14.40 -10.92
CA PRO A 534 12.93 15.39 -11.90
C PRO A 534 13.72 16.69 -11.75
N TYR A 535 14.04 17.31 -12.88
CA TYR A 535 14.64 18.63 -12.99
C TYR A 535 13.69 19.52 -13.79
N ASP A 536 13.02 20.46 -13.12
CA ASP A 536 12.08 21.39 -13.75
C ASP A 536 12.79 22.52 -14.53
N SER A 537 14.10 22.67 -14.34
CA SER A 537 14.93 23.61 -15.11
C SER A 537 15.04 23.15 -16.56
N GLY A 538 14.63 24.02 -17.49
CA GLY A 538 14.74 23.76 -18.92
C GLY A 538 16.19 23.55 -19.38
N SER A 539 16.43 22.49 -20.14
CA SER A 539 17.71 22.19 -20.81
C SER A 539 17.43 21.61 -22.19
N PHE A 540 18.38 21.67 -23.12
CA PHE A 540 18.28 20.88 -24.36
C PHE A 540 18.53 19.40 -24.07
N ALA A 541 17.93 18.50 -24.84
CA ALA A 541 17.97 17.06 -24.62
C ALA A 541 19.41 16.51 -24.47
N GLN A 542 20.34 16.96 -25.31
CA GLN A 542 21.73 16.51 -25.24
C GLN A 542 22.43 16.95 -23.93
N PHE A 543 22.17 18.18 -23.45
CA PHE A 543 22.73 18.65 -22.19
C PHE A 543 22.04 18.03 -20.99
N ALA A 544 20.73 17.76 -21.09
CA ALA A 544 20.00 17.02 -20.07
C ALA A 544 20.58 15.61 -19.90
N GLN A 545 20.90 14.93 -20.99
CA GLN A 545 21.60 13.64 -20.95
C GLN A 545 22.99 13.74 -20.31
N VAL A 546 23.76 14.78 -20.62
CA VAL A 546 25.06 15.02 -19.95
C VAL A 546 24.87 15.22 -18.45
N ALA A 547 23.90 16.04 -18.03
CA ALA A 547 23.59 16.26 -16.62
C ALA A 547 23.21 14.96 -15.90
N CYS A 548 22.42 14.09 -16.52
CA CYS A 548 22.10 12.79 -15.95
C CYS A 548 23.31 11.86 -15.85
N LYS A 549 24.28 11.95 -16.78
CA LYS A 549 25.53 11.17 -16.71
C LYS A 549 26.43 11.61 -15.56
N GLU A 550 26.47 12.91 -15.24
CA GLU A 550 27.27 13.44 -14.11
C GLU A 550 26.85 12.84 -12.76
N ILE A 551 25.60 12.42 -12.61
CA ILE A 551 25.09 11.73 -11.42
C ILE A 551 25.11 10.20 -11.54
N GLY A 552 25.84 9.65 -12.52
CA GLY A 552 25.97 8.21 -12.76
C GLY A 552 24.77 7.56 -13.44
N GLY A 553 23.92 8.36 -14.11
CA GLY A 553 22.66 7.93 -14.68
C GLY A 553 22.49 8.21 -16.17
N SER A 554 21.23 8.21 -16.60
CA SER A 554 20.78 8.57 -17.93
C SER A 554 19.44 9.32 -17.85
N LEU A 555 19.00 9.95 -18.93
CA LEU A 555 17.62 10.36 -19.06
C LEU A 555 16.69 9.16 -18.93
N VAL A 556 15.55 9.38 -18.28
CA VAL A 556 14.62 8.31 -17.91
C VAL A 556 14.14 7.51 -19.12
N SER A 557 14.10 6.19 -18.96
CA SER A 557 13.52 5.29 -19.94
C SER A 557 12.09 4.90 -19.59
N LEU A 558 11.21 4.90 -20.58
CA LEU A 558 9.80 4.54 -20.43
C LEU A 558 9.54 3.23 -21.19
N THR A 559 10.08 2.13 -20.66
CA THR A 559 10.09 0.82 -21.34
C THR A 559 8.82 -0.01 -21.13
N THR A 560 8.03 0.34 -20.11
CA THR A 560 6.76 -0.32 -19.75
C THR A 560 5.72 0.73 -19.40
N SER A 561 4.43 0.38 -19.55
CA SER A 561 3.33 1.24 -19.10
C SER A 561 3.42 1.57 -17.62
N ALA A 562 3.71 0.57 -16.78
CA ALA A 562 3.82 0.77 -15.32
C ALA A 562 4.92 1.78 -14.95
N LYS A 563 6.10 1.70 -15.57
CA LYS A 563 7.17 2.68 -15.34
C LYS A 563 6.77 4.06 -15.89
N ALA A 564 6.13 4.11 -17.05
CA ALA A 564 5.65 5.35 -17.63
C ALA A 564 4.63 6.06 -16.74
N ASP A 565 3.68 5.34 -16.15
CA ASP A 565 2.70 5.89 -15.23
C ASP A 565 3.37 6.52 -14.00
N ILE A 566 4.38 5.86 -13.42
CA ILE A 566 5.13 6.39 -12.28
C ILE A 566 5.85 7.69 -12.66
N VAL A 567 6.54 7.69 -13.79
CA VAL A 567 7.30 8.86 -14.27
C VAL A 567 6.36 10.02 -14.62
N ILE A 568 5.24 9.74 -15.29
CA ILE A 568 4.21 10.72 -15.63
C ILE A 568 3.58 11.31 -14.36
N ASN A 569 3.32 10.49 -13.34
CA ASN A 569 2.81 10.97 -12.06
C ASN A 569 3.79 11.88 -11.33
N LEU A 570 5.08 11.52 -11.34
CA LEU A 570 6.14 12.38 -10.82
C LEU A 570 6.21 13.71 -11.59
N ALA A 571 6.15 13.66 -12.92
CA ALA A 571 6.15 14.86 -13.76
C ALA A 571 4.92 15.74 -13.52
N ASN A 572 3.73 15.16 -13.34
CA ASN A 572 2.52 15.91 -13.00
C ASN A 572 2.69 16.72 -11.70
N GLN A 573 3.44 16.20 -10.73
CA GLN A 573 3.65 16.84 -9.43
C GLN A 573 4.83 17.81 -9.42
N LYS A 574 5.92 17.49 -10.13
CA LYS A 574 7.22 18.16 -9.99
C LYS A 574 7.64 18.97 -11.21
N ILE A 575 7.01 18.77 -12.37
CA ILE A 575 7.31 19.49 -13.61
C ILE A 575 6.18 20.46 -13.92
N SER A 576 6.49 21.75 -13.93
CA SER A 576 5.53 22.84 -14.08
C SER A 576 5.11 23.02 -15.54
N SER A 577 6.05 22.88 -16.47
CA SER A 577 5.86 23.03 -17.92
C SER A 577 4.92 22.01 -18.55
N LYS A 578 4.64 20.90 -17.84
CA LYS A 578 3.95 19.70 -18.38
C LYS A 578 4.59 19.18 -19.67
N ARG A 579 5.91 19.36 -19.79
CA ARG A 579 6.73 18.94 -20.92
C ARG A 579 8.14 18.63 -20.46
N PHE A 580 8.67 17.46 -20.82
CA PHE A 580 10.03 17.08 -20.43
C PHE A 580 10.70 16.08 -21.38
N HIS A 581 12.03 16.09 -21.43
CA HIS A 581 12.83 15.15 -22.21
C HIS A 581 12.87 13.76 -21.57
N ILE A 582 12.87 12.72 -22.42
CA ILE A 582 13.06 11.32 -22.05
C ILE A 582 14.29 10.76 -22.77
N GLY A 583 14.78 9.59 -22.35
CA GLY A 583 16.03 9.01 -22.86
C GLY A 583 15.95 8.38 -24.26
N LEU A 584 14.79 8.42 -24.91
CA LEU A 584 14.60 7.86 -26.25
C LEU A 584 15.17 8.82 -27.30
N HIS A 585 16.07 8.32 -28.14
CA HIS A 585 16.76 9.10 -29.15
C HIS A 585 17.18 8.23 -30.34
N ARG A 586 17.60 8.87 -31.43
CA ARG A 586 18.20 8.20 -32.59
C ARG A 586 19.71 8.14 -32.40
N ASN A 587 20.27 6.94 -32.44
CA ASN A 587 21.71 6.78 -32.43
C ASN A 587 22.34 7.12 -33.79
N VAL A 588 23.65 6.92 -33.90
CA VAL A 588 24.43 7.20 -35.12
C VAL A 588 23.93 6.44 -36.35
N ALA A 589 23.33 5.26 -36.16
CA ALA A 589 22.73 4.45 -37.21
C ALA A 589 21.25 4.82 -37.51
N LYS A 590 20.75 5.91 -36.90
CA LYS A 590 19.37 6.41 -36.99
C LYS A 590 18.29 5.47 -36.44
N ASN A 591 18.69 4.47 -35.66
CA ASN A 591 17.78 3.60 -34.92
C ASN A 591 17.32 4.28 -33.63
N LEU A 592 16.04 4.10 -33.29
CA LEU A 592 15.50 4.57 -32.01
C LEU A 592 15.93 3.64 -30.87
N VAL A 593 16.63 4.20 -29.91
CA VAL A 593 17.21 3.52 -28.76
C VAL A 593 17.04 4.36 -27.49
N TRP A 594 17.01 3.70 -26.35
CA TRP A 594 17.04 4.33 -25.04
C TRP A 594 18.47 4.49 -24.56
N TYR A 595 18.77 5.62 -23.90
CA TYR A 595 19.96 5.71 -23.07
C TYR A 595 19.86 4.75 -21.88
N GLY A 596 20.91 3.96 -21.67
CA GLY A 596 21.08 3.10 -20.50
C GLY A 596 22.21 3.52 -19.59
N TYR A 597 22.34 2.80 -18.47
CA TYR A 597 23.43 3.02 -17.52
C TYR A 597 24.80 2.79 -18.18
N ASN A 598 25.85 3.48 -17.70
CA ASN A 598 27.22 3.35 -18.20
C ASN A 598 27.38 3.57 -19.72
N SER A 599 26.57 4.47 -20.30
CA SER A 599 26.56 4.75 -21.74
C SER A 599 26.18 3.55 -22.61
N THR A 600 25.42 2.60 -22.08
CA THR A 600 24.78 1.55 -22.87
C THR A 600 23.59 2.11 -23.65
N GLU A 601 23.20 1.44 -24.74
CA GLU A 601 21.99 1.74 -25.50
C GLU A 601 21.22 0.44 -25.70
N TYR A 602 19.88 0.52 -25.65
CA TYR A 602 19.02 -0.63 -25.94
C TYR A 602 17.84 -0.21 -26.83
N PRO A 603 17.38 -1.11 -27.72
CA PRO A 603 16.38 -0.77 -28.72
C PRO A 603 15.02 -0.42 -28.09
N LEU A 604 14.25 0.42 -28.78
CA LEU A 604 12.85 0.68 -28.46
C LEU A 604 12.05 -0.64 -28.52
N SER A 605 11.38 -0.99 -27.43
CA SER A 605 10.50 -2.15 -27.35
C SER A 605 9.19 -1.91 -28.11
N ALA A 606 8.66 -2.96 -28.74
CA ALA A 606 7.30 -2.96 -29.29
C ALA A 606 6.22 -3.07 -28.20
N ALA A 607 6.59 -3.51 -26.98
CA ALA A 607 5.64 -3.77 -25.90
C ALA A 607 5.00 -2.50 -25.32
N TYR A 608 5.68 -1.35 -25.38
CA TYR A 608 5.15 -0.08 -24.92
C TYR A 608 5.69 1.08 -25.74
N GLN A 609 4.78 1.85 -26.34
CA GLN A 609 5.06 3.12 -27.00
C GLN A 609 3.88 4.07 -26.78
N ASN A 610 4.15 5.36 -26.60
CA ASN A 610 3.10 6.34 -26.30
C ASN A 610 3.22 7.60 -27.19
N TRP A 611 3.27 7.41 -28.51
CA TRP A 611 3.36 8.52 -29.47
C TRP A 611 2.11 9.40 -29.45
N ALA A 612 2.30 10.72 -29.47
CA ALA A 612 1.21 11.68 -29.61
C ALA A 612 0.55 11.57 -31.00
N PRO A 613 -0.72 12.00 -31.16
CA PRO A 613 -1.37 12.02 -32.46
C PRO A 613 -0.52 12.74 -33.53
N GLY A 614 -0.27 12.07 -34.65
CA GLY A 614 0.57 12.59 -35.74
C GLY A 614 2.07 12.31 -35.60
N PHE A 615 2.52 11.70 -34.50
CA PHE A 615 3.90 11.28 -34.29
C PHE A 615 4.04 9.75 -34.30
N ASN A 616 5.22 9.25 -34.68
CA ASN A 616 5.57 7.83 -34.63
C ASN A 616 7.10 7.66 -34.68
N SER A 617 7.55 6.40 -34.72
CA SER A 617 8.97 6.03 -34.80
C SER A 617 9.70 6.54 -36.05
N GLY A 618 8.98 6.94 -37.10
CA GLY A 618 9.49 7.53 -38.34
C GLY A 618 9.47 9.06 -38.39
N SER A 619 8.93 9.74 -37.36
CA SER A 619 8.86 11.20 -37.30
C SER A 619 10.25 11.85 -37.32
N ALA A 620 10.35 13.04 -37.94
CA ALA A 620 11.59 13.80 -38.06
C ALA A 620 12.02 14.35 -36.69
N GLY A 621 13.31 14.24 -36.38
CA GLY A 621 13.88 14.56 -35.07
C GLY A 621 14.73 13.40 -34.56
N ASP A 622 15.78 13.75 -33.82
CA ASP A 622 16.77 12.81 -33.28
C ASP A 622 16.56 12.54 -31.78
N CYS A 623 15.77 13.37 -31.07
CA CYS A 623 15.45 13.19 -29.65
C CYS A 623 13.94 13.17 -29.44
N VAL A 624 13.51 12.58 -28.31
CA VAL A 624 12.10 12.45 -27.94
C VAL A 624 11.84 13.14 -26.61
N TYR A 625 10.74 13.87 -26.56
CA TYR A 625 10.20 14.45 -25.34
C TYR A 625 8.75 14.02 -25.17
N THR A 626 8.20 14.24 -23.98
CA THR A 626 6.80 14.00 -23.66
C THR A 626 6.11 15.30 -23.26
N GLU A 627 4.86 15.47 -23.68
CA GLU A 627 4.04 16.67 -23.43
C GLU A 627 2.56 16.31 -23.24
N LYS A 628 1.84 17.11 -22.43
CA LYS A 628 0.37 17.13 -22.44
C LYS A 628 -0.20 17.86 -23.67
N TYR A 629 -0.34 17.16 -24.79
CA TYR A 629 -0.69 17.78 -26.09
C TYR A 629 -2.13 18.33 -26.18
N ASP A 630 -3.04 17.92 -25.30
CA ASP A 630 -4.43 18.41 -25.19
C ASP A 630 -4.73 19.00 -23.80
N GLY A 631 -3.67 19.27 -23.01
CA GLY A 631 -3.78 19.68 -21.61
C GLY A 631 -4.14 18.56 -20.63
N ARG A 632 -4.39 17.32 -21.10
CA ARG A 632 -4.84 16.19 -20.28
C ARG A 632 -3.96 14.95 -20.44
N THR A 633 -3.63 14.59 -21.68
CA THR A 633 -3.02 13.34 -22.12
C THR A 633 -1.56 13.55 -22.48
N TRP A 634 -0.67 12.73 -21.90
CA TRP A 634 0.75 12.74 -22.23
C TRP A 634 1.03 11.94 -23.51
N GLY A 635 1.86 12.48 -24.40
CA GLY A 635 2.30 11.77 -25.60
C GLY A 635 3.72 12.15 -26.01
N TRP A 636 4.38 11.23 -26.71
CA TRP A 636 5.74 11.39 -27.21
C TRP A 636 5.76 12.14 -28.53
N MET A 637 6.71 13.08 -28.62
CA MET A 637 6.94 13.92 -29.78
C MET A 637 8.44 13.93 -30.10
N THR A 638 8.78 14.19 -31.36
CA THR A 638 10.18 14.23 -31.82
C THR A 638 10.68 15.66 -31.97
N GLU A 639 11.96 15.86 -31.67
CA GLU A 639 12.65 17.14 -31.86
C GLU A 639 14.12 16.95 -32.26
N ASN A 640 14.79 18.05 -32.62
CA ASN A 640 16.24 18.05 -32.74
C ASN A 640 16.86 18.05 -31.33
N CYS A 641 17.87 17.21 -31.07
CA CYS A 641 18.52 17.11 -29.76
C CYS A 641 19.19 18.40 -29.26
N LEU A 642 19.54 19.29 -30.19
CA LEU A 642 20.04 20.65 -29.97
C LEU A 642 19.01 21.71 -30.41
N GLY A 643 17.74 21.32 -30.49
CA GLY A 643 16.63 22.12 -31.01
C GLY A 643 16.27 23.31 -30.11
N GLN A 644 15.49 24.23 -30.67
CA GLN A 644 15.31 25.61 -30.21
C GLN A 644 14.70 25.82 -28.81
N ASN A 645 14.25 24.78 -28.12
CA ASN A 645 13.48 24.92 -26.88
C ASN A 645 14.07 24.08 -25.73
N PRO A 646 14.42 24.71 -24.60
CA PRO A 646 14.84 23.99 -23.41
C PRO A 646 13.63 23.43 -22.64
N TYR A 647 13.63 22.13 -22.32
CA TYR A 647 12.58 21.48 -21.52
C TYR A 647 13.11 20.90 -20.22
N ALA A 648 12.20 20.72 -19.26
CA ALA A 648 12.48 19.94 -18.06
C ALA A 648 12.94 18.52 -18.45
N TYR A 649 13.53 17.79 -17.52
CA TYR A 649 13.99 16.43 -17.78
C TYR A 649 13.94 15.59 -16.51
N ILE A 650 13.94 14.27 -16.67
CA ILE A 650 13.99 13.33 -15.55
C ILE A 650 15.18 12.43 -15.76
N CYS A 651 16.05 12.36 -14.76
CA CYS A 651 17.16 11.42 -14.75
C CYS A 651 16.74 10.13 -14.05
N GLN A 652 17.33 9.03 -14.49
CA GLN A 652 17.30 7.76 -13.79
C GLN A 652 18.73 7.31 -13.44
N VAL A 653 18.89 6.72 -12.26
CA VAL A 653 20.14 6.12 -11.75
C VAL A 653 19.82 4.71 -11.27
N ARG A 654 20.79 3.79 -11.40
CA ARG A 654 20.63 2.42 -10.91
C ARG A 654 20.65 2.38 -9.39
N ALA A 655 19.64 1.80 -8.77
CA ALA A 655 19.59 1.52 -7.33
C ALA A 655 20.75 0.61 -6.90
N CYS A 656 21.20 0.75 -5.65
CA CYS A 656 22.02 -0.28 -5.03
C CYS A 656 21.17 -1.51 -4.81
N ASP A 657 21.70 -2.68 -5.16
CA ASP A 657 21.09 -3.94 -4.80
C ASP A 657 22.17 -4.98 -4.49
N SER A 658 21.74 -6.18 -4.13
CA SER A 658 22.66 -7.27 -3.79
C SER A 658 23.63 -7.65 -4.91
N THR A 659 23.42 -7.20 -6.14
CA THR A 659 24.34 -7.39 -7.27
C THR A 659 25.03 -6.09 -7.70
N TYR A 660 24.61 -4.93 -7.21
CA TYR A 660 25.17 -3.64 -7.58
C TYR A 660 25.50 -2.84 -6.33
N GLY A 661 26.74 -2.98 -5.86
CA GLY A 661 27.21 -2.42 -4.59
C GLY A 661 28.09 -1.17 -4.72
N THR A 662 28.31 -0.61 -5.91
CA THR A 662 29.19 0.56 -6.12
C THR A 662 28.61 1.89 -5.60
N CYS A 663 27.82 1.83 -4.53
CA CYS A 663 27.16 2.98 -3.96
C CYS A 663 28.08 3.71 -3.00
N ASP A 664 28.43 4.92 -3.38
CA ASP A 664 29.27 5.82 -2.60
C ASP A 664 28.52 6.32 -1.35
N CYS A 665 29.13 6.15 -0.17
CA CYS A 665 28.55 6.52 1.12
C CYS A 665 28.19 8.01 1.20
N ALA A 666 28.97 8.90 0.56
CA ALA A 666 28.78 10.35 0.67
C ALA A 666 27.50 10.84 -0.05
N SER A 667 27.19 10.24 -1.20
CA SER A 667 26.06 10.67 -2.05
C SER A 667 24.73 10.01 -1.69
N TRP A 668 24.73 8.88 -0.97
CA TRP A 668 23.53 8.08 -0.75
C TRP A 668 22.93 8.20 0.67
N PHE A 669 23.76 8.47 1.69
CA PHE A 669 23.33 8.36 3.10
C PHE A 669 23.48 9.63 3.97
N ASN A 670 24.04 10.73 3.45
CA ASN A 670 24.19 12.02 4.17
C ASN A 670 25.01 11.92 5.48
N ASP A 671 26.22 11.36 5.39
CA ASP A 671 27.15 11.30 6.52
C ASP A 671 28.44 12.10 6.25
N PRO A 672 28.68 13.23 6.95
CA PRO A 672 29.91 14.01 6.81
C PRO A 672 31.15 13.31 7.39
N SER A 673 31.02 12.15 8.05
CA SER A 673 32.16 11.36 8.53
C SER A 673 32.80 10.47 7.45
N CYS A 674 32.23 10.42 6.25
CA CYS A 674 32.73 9.62 5.11
C CYS A 674 33.74 10.34 4.19
N SER A 675 34.22 11.53 4.58
CA SER A 675 35.27 12.27 3.85
C SER A 675 36.68 11.95 4.35
#